data_AF-A0A6C2UFG8-F1
#
_entry.id   AF-A0A6C2UFG8-F1
#
_cell.length_a   1.000
_cell.length_b   1.000
_cell.length_c   1.000
_cell.angle_alpha   90.00
_cell.angle_beta   90.00
_cell.angle_gamma   90.00
#
_symmetry.space_group_name_H-M   'P 1'
#
loop_
_entity.id
_entity.type
_entity.pdbx_description
1 polymer ?
#
loop_
_entity_poly.entity_id
_entity_poly.type
_entity_poly.pdbx_seq_one_letter_code
_entity_poly.pdbx_strand_id
1 'polypeptide(L)'
;MQIKPLVKPMLLPMAFFILSFQITFAAQAKRPEPGTPRINETQFETQDYVIATHDVRDYGVIANDKDDDTQSFQKAIDACEQDGGGVIFVPAGYYVFRDRLILKSGVHLRGEWSSPDVENLPRTSTLFAIYYGRGEPDAEPFITLGESCGLKDLALWYPEQNFAEPVPYAWTIQQRSGLSAGLENITVYNSWNGIQAGPSHNQLLTIKNLFMTTLHTGFLRDEIYDCQKLQKIYMRPKYWMESNLPGSPKTPAEQVALKKHLLKESTGAVITHYDWTWMYDWVIEGFHTGIEVSRSKIKTEDRGPNGGFVNLKLIDNFIGMQVGDVNRCGWADTDVYIRSRLKNAIGIKVTAPLKSVAQFLNITFEGSFKYCVLSEASLGVVSMSGCSFNGWADDGYAVYAESGVIQLIQNDFSQSGNHIYLGNGIKSAAVLGNRFKGVPDIGNNTTKRAEVIIDHTGLDLKQCDLSRFEYPDAIYKPEKADLFNVRDFGAKGDAVTDDSTAFVKALNAAEKNGGGTVYIPVGKYVLKKELIIPSNIEVRGVFENCHHTKNGNSWRKQSNKKVYSGQRGSELFAFPGKGDEQGAPFIRLNAGASLRGLTIYYPEQKWSDYEKSKAFTPYPWTVQSLGPNVRMKDVLLVNSYKGADFGTYDSTGHNIDYLCGAVLKTGLYIDNCFGKGFVKNVQWNPSFWGWSGYPDSPGGSRELRDVVRYTLTGFVFGYSEQENMLQNFSFGTKTGIHFIGNPEHGGINGTLIAHGIDHSGVSMVFDDVGDDAQFVNFQIVSMEMDARRRYLDIRDGVKGKAQFYSLLGWGHNPCAETGIEMHSGDFYFLFSSFASFGLDYGIKQTGGTLKAVGMRFGEPIRSPIAGGYESGLYGYFGEGIDGAEIIGAIKKKNPSDGEAFINKAGSKVKIMHSIPHDGF
;
A
#
# COMPACT_ATOMS: atom_id res chain seq x y z
N MET A 1 6.69 -25.85 70.26
CA MET A 1 7.23 -26.79 71.27
C MET A 1 6.14 -27.81 71.56
N GLN A 2 6.29 -29.14 71.61
CA GLN A 2 7.41 -30.09 71.43
C GLN A 2 6.83 -31.49 71.08
N ILE A 3 7.43 -32.13 70.07
CA ILE A 3 7.96 -33.52 70.01
C ILE A 3 7.10 -34.71 70.50
N LYS A 4 6.78 -35.68 69.59
CA LYS A 4 7.14 -37.13 69.63
C LYS A 4 6.51 -37.95 68.45
N PRO A 5 6.91 -39.23 68.18
CA PRO A 5 7.35 -39.70 66.85
C PRO A 5 6.58 -40.95 66.31
N LEU A 6 7.27 -41.78 65.47
CA LEU A 6 6.93 -43.05 64.76
C LEU A 6 6.56 -42.83 63.28
N VAL A 7 7.04 -43.60 62.29
CA VAL A 7 7.08 -45.07 62.14
C VAL A 7 8.22 -45.48 61.17
N LYS A 8 8.73 -46.71 61.34
CA LYS A 8 9.60 -47.47 60.39
C LYS A 8 8.96 -48.86 60.14
N PRO A 9 9.41 -49.67 59.16
CA PRO A 9 8.61 -50.19 58.05
C PRO A 9 8.31 -51.70 58.13
N MET A 10 7.40 -52.21 57.28
CA MET A 10 7.38 -53.63 56.89
C MET A 10 6.69 -53.85 55.52
N LEU A 11 7.26 -54.78 54.74
CA LEU A 11 6.84 -55.26 53.42
C LEU A 11 5.53 -56.08 53.46
N LEU A 12 4.81 -56.18 52.32
CA LEU A 12 4.34 -57.42 51.66
C LEU A 12 3.63 -57.09 50.29
N PRO A 13 3.26 -58.06 49.41
CA PRO A 13 3.42 -57.98 47.95
C PRO A 13 2.10 -57.96 47.14
N MET A 14 2.27 -57.87 45.81
CA MET A 14 1.29 -57.90 44.71
C MET A 14 -0.05 -58.65 44.93
N ALA A 15 -1.16 -57.98 44.64
CA ALA A 15 -2.37 -58.57 44.06
C ALA A 15 -3.16 -57.53 43.24
N PHE A 16 -3.65 -57.98 42.09
CA PHE A 16 -4.38 -57.25 41.05
C PHE A 16 -5.63 -56.50 41.55
N PHE A 17 -5.75 -55.22 41.21
CA PHE A 17 -7.05 -54.54 41.08
C PHE A 17 -7.23 -54.09 39.64
N ILE A 18 -8.17 -54.75 38.95
CA ILE A 18 -8.70 -54.32 37.66
C ILE A 18 -9.55 -53.09 37.95
N LEU A 19 -9.02 -51.88 37.70
CA LEU A 19 -9.85 -50.71 37.46
C LEU A 19 -10.13 -50.65 35.96
N SER A 20 -11.34 -51.02 35.59
CA SER A 20 -11.91 -50.71 34.29
C SER A 20 -11.97 -49.19 34.14
N PHE A 21 -11.01 -48.60 33.43
CA PHE A 21 -11.21 -47.29 32.81
C PHE A 21 -12.30 -47.47 31.76
N GLN A 22 -13.53 -47.08 32.10
CA GLN A 22 -14.49 -46.73 31.07
C GLN A 22 -13.90 -45.55 30.32
N ILE A 23 -13.34 -45.83 29.14
CA ILE A 23 -13.09 -44.81 28.13
C ILE A 23 -14.47 -44.32 27.72
N THR A 24 -14.92 -43.23 28.34
CA THR A 24 -15.96 -42.40 27.75
C THR A 24 -15.35 -41.83 26.48
N PHE A 25 -15.63 -42.46 25.34
CA PHE A 25 -15.58 -41.79 24.05
C PHE A 25 -16.52 -40.59 24.16
N ALA A 26 -15.99 -39.42 24.48
CA ALA A 26 -16.69 -38.18 24.16
C ALA A 26 -16.91 -38.25 22.65
N ALA A 27 -18.18 -38.39 22.24
CA ALA A 27 -18.54 -38.39 20.84
C ALA A 27 -17.96 -37.10 20.24
N GLN A 28 -16.98 -37.23 19.35
CA GLN A 28 -16.47 -36.10 18.60
C GLN A 28 -17.67 -35.53 17.85
N ALA A 29 -18.12 -34.33 18.23
CA ALA A 29 -19.27 -33.70 17.60
C ALA A 29 -19.07 -33.75 16.08
N LYS A 30 -20.08 -34.27 15.36
CA LYS A 30 -19.99 -34.40 13.90
C LYS A 30 -19.71 -33.01 13.34
N ARG A 31 -18.62 -32.88 12.55
CA ARG A 31 -18.29 -31.62 11.87
C ARG A 31 -19.47 -31.21 10.97
N PRO A 32 -19.78 -29.91 10.85
CA PRO A 32 -20.83 -29.46 9.94
C PRO A 32 -20.52 -29.89 8.50
N GLU A 33 -21.54 -30.09 7.68
CA GLU A 33 -21.36 -30.45 6.27
C GLU A 33 -20.57 -29.34 5.55
N PRO A 34 -19.71 -29.69 4.57
CA PRO A 34 -19.00 -28.70 3.74
C PRO A 34 -19.95 -27.68 3.11
N GLY A 35 -19.52 -26.42 3.04
CA GLY A 35 -20.34 -25.30 2.57
C GLY A 35 -21.17 -24.62 3.68
N THR A 36 -21.27 -25.23 4.87
CA THR A 36 -21.99 -24.63 6.01
C THR A 36 -21.05 -23.71 6.80
N PRO A 37 -21.37 -22.41 6.96
CA PRO A 37 -20.56 -21.48 7.77
C PRO A 37 -20.41 -21.94 9.21
N ARG A 38 -19.20 -21.81 9.74
CA ARG A 38 -18.89 -22.10 11.15
C ARG A 38 -17.72 -21.27 11.64
N ILE A 39 -17.65 -21.10 12.95
CA ILE A 39 -16.45 -20.61 13.61
C ILE A 39 -15.53 -21.81 13.86
N ASN A 40 -14.27 -21.65 13.45
CA ASN A 40 -13.26 -22.66 13.59
C ASN A 40 -12.40 -22.34 14.81
N GLU A 41 -12.25 -23.33 15.69
CA GLU A 41 -11.33 -23.23 16.81
C GLU A 41 -9.88 -23.22 16.31
N THR A 42 -9.07 -22.33 16.90
CA THR A 42 -7.65 -22.17 16.60
C THR A 42 -6.82 -22.50 17.82
N GLN A 43 -5.64 -23.08 17.59
CA GLN A 43 -4.58 -23.29 18.57
C GLN A 43 -3.84 -22.00 18.91
N PHE A 44 -3.81 -21.05 17.96
CA PHE A 44 -3.14 -19.76 18.11
C PHE A 44 -4.15 -18.61 18.22
N GLU A 45 -3.76 -17.57 18.94
CA GLU A 45 -4.55 -16.34 19.00
C GLU A 45 -4.61 -15.68 17.63
N THR A 46 -5.82 -15.33 17.21
CA THR A 46 -6.10 -14.64 15.95
C THR A 46 -6.69 -13.26 16.21
N GLN A 47 -6.41 -12.32 15.30
CA GLN A 47 -6.91 -10.94 15.36
C GLN A 47 -8.44 -10.83 15.28
N ASP A 48 -9.12 -11.87 14.80
CA ASP A 48 -10.57 -11.97 14.60
C ASP A 48 -11.02 -13.44 14.70
N TYR A 49 -12.34 -13.70 14.70
CA TYR A 49 -12.83 -15.08 14.57
C TYR A 49 -12.56 -15.63 13.17
N VAL A 50 -12.10 -16.88 13.11
CA VAL A 50 -11.93 -17.63 11.86
C VAL A 50 -13.28 -18.23 11.48
N ILE A 51 -13.95 -17.60 10.52
CA ILE A 51 -15.25 -18.09 10.01
C ILE A 51 -15.02 -18.67 8.62
N ALA A 52 -15.34 -19.97 8.46
CA ALA A 52 -15.14 -20.69 7.21
C ALA A 52 -16.38 -21.48 6.79
N THR A 53 -16.56 -21.67 5.49
CA THR A 53 -17.61 -22.54 4.93
C THR A 53 -17.07 -23.94 4.63
N HIS A 54 -15.76 -24.06 4.41
CA HIS A 54 -15.09 -25.34 4.18
C HIS A 54 -13.92 -25.52 5.14
N ASP A 55 -13.55 -26.78 5.36
CA ASP A 55 -12.38 -27.18 6.12
C ASP A 55 -11.66 -28.26 5.32
N VAL A 56 -10.34 -28.14 5.16
CA VAL A 56 -9.57 -29.10 4.34
C VAL A 56 -9.74 -30.55 4.81
N ARG A 57 -9.97 -30.76 6.11
CA ARG A 57 -10.18 -32.09 6.71
C ARG A 57 -11.50 -32.73 6.24
N ASP A 58 -12.43 -31.96 5.67
CA ASP A 58 -13.65 -32.51 5.05
C ASP A 58 -13.36 -33.26 3.74
N TYR A 59 -12.20 -32.98 3.14
CA TYR A 59 -11.77 -33.53 1.85
C TYR A 59 -10.71 -34.62 2.00
N GLY A 60 -10.55 -35.16 3.22
CA GLY A 60 -9.61 -36.24 3.51
C GLY A 60 -8.16 -35.77 3.74
N VAL A 61 -7.92 -34.47 3.92
CA VAL A 61 -6.61 -33.96 4.33
C VAL A 61 -6.30 -34.39 5.76
N ILE A 62 -5.11 -34.97 5.95
CA ILE A 62 -4.59 -35.38 7.26
C ILE A 62 -3.23 -34.70 7.43
N ALA A 63 -3.12 -33.79 8.39
CA ALA A 63 -1.86 -33.12 8.68
C ALA A 63 -0.79 -34.12 9.14
N ASN A 64 0.11 -34.50 8.23
CA ASN A 64 1.24 -35.39 8.49
C ASN A 64 2.35 -35.22 7.44
N ASP A 65 3.51 -35.83 7.68
CA ASP A 65 4.71 -35.69 6.86
C ASP A 65 4.83 -36.69 5.70
N LYS A 66 3.78 -37.46 5.41
CA LYS A 66 3.80 -38.59 4.48
C LYS A 66 2.89 -38.37 3.29
N ASP A 67 1.61 -38.14 3.56
CA ASP A 67 0.55 -38.15 2.57
C ASP A 67 0.64 -36.91 1.68
N ASP A 68 0.52 -37.09 0.36
CA ASP A 68 0.45 -35.95 -0.56
C ASP A 68 -0.95 -35.31 -0.49
N ASP A 69 -1.01 -34.10 0.07
CA ASP A 69 -2.24 -33.36 0.29
C ASP A 69 -2.73 -32.63 -0.96
N THR A 70 -1.93 -32.57 -2.03
CA THR A 70 -2.16 -31.69 -3.18
C THR A 70 -3.55 -31.86 -3.79
N GLN A 71 -3.96 -33.10 -4.08
CA GLN A 71 -5.26 -33.37 -4.71
C GLN A 71 -6.43 -33.05 -3.78
N SER A 72 -6.29 -33.28 -2.48
CA SER A 72 -7.34 -33.03 -1.49
C SER A 72 -7.53 -31.54 -1.23
N PHE A 73 -6.44 -30.76 -1.19
CA PHE A 73 -6.52 -29.29 -1.19
C PHE A 73 -7.15 -28.75 -2.47
N GLN A 74 -6.75 -29.25 -3.64
CA GLN A 74 -7.35 -28.79 -4.89
C GLN A 74 -8.86 -29.11 -4.96
N LYS A 75 -9.30 -30.27 -4.44
CA LYS A 75 -10.74 -30.59 -4.30
C LYS A 75 -11.47 -29.61 -3.38
N ALA A 76 -10.87 -29.24 -2.25
CA ALA A 76 -11.45 -28.26 -1.34
C ALA A 76 -11.59 -26.88 -2.02
N ILE A 77 -10.55 -26.45 -2.74
CA ILE A 77 -10.54 -25.21 -3.53
C ILE A 77 -11.62 -25.23 -4.61
N ASP A 78 -11.71 -26.33 -5.37
CA ASP A 78 -12.68 -26.45 -6.46
C ASP A 78 -14.12 -26.50 -5.94
N ALA A 79 -14.37 -27.16 -4.80
CA ALA A 79 -15.69 -27.18 -4.17
C ALA A 79 -16.08 -25.80 -3.61
N CYS A 80 -15.16 -25.11 -2.95
CA CYS A 80 -15.41 -23.74 -2.47
C CYS A 80 -15.68 -22.77 -3.64
N GLU A 81 -14.96 -22.91 -4.75
CA GLU A 81 -15.24 -22.12 -5.95
C GLU A 81 -16.65 -22.40 -6.50
N GLN A 82 -17.05 -23.68 -6.56
CA GLN A 82 -18.38 -24.11 -7.02
C GLN A 82 -19.52 -23.55 -6.17
N ASP A 83 -19.30 -23.41 -4.85
CA ASP A 83 -20.24 -22.77 -3.92
C ASP A 83 -20.26 -21.23 -4.05
N GLY A 84 -19.46 -20.68 -4.96
CA GLY A 84 -19.37 -19.25 -5.26
C GLY A 84 -18.32 -18.50 -4.45
N GLY A 85 -17.30 -19.20 -3.95
CA GLY A 85 -16.17 -18.65 -3.20
C GLY A 85 -16.33 -18.79 -1.67
N GLY A 86 -15.46 -18.09 -0.95
CA GLY A 86 -15.44 -18.07 0.51
C GLY A 86 -14.14 -18.59 1.10
N VAL A 87 -14.20 -18.96 2.38
CA VAL A 87 -13.02 -19.27 3.19
C VAL A 87 -12.94 -20.77 3.45
N ILE A 88 -11.76 -21.33 3.17
CA ILE A 88 -11.37 -22.69 3.53
C ILE A 88 -10.43 -22.61 4.72
N PHE A 89 -10.83 -23.20 5.84
CA PHE A 89 -9.97 -23.32 7.00
C PHE A 89 -8.93 -24.41 6.82
N VAL A 90 -7.69 -24.08 7.18
CA VAL A 90 -6.56 -24.99 7.21
C VAL A 90 -6.01 -25.02 8.64
N PRO A 91 -6.26 -26.07 9.43
CA PRO A 91 -5.76 -26.11 10.80
C PRO A 91 -4.23 -26.09 10.86
N ALA A 92 -3.68 -25.69 12.01
CA ALA A 92 -2.29 -25.89 12.35
C ALA A 92 -1.84 -27.35 12.11
N GLY A 93 -0.72 -27.53 11.43
CA GLY A 93 -0.33 -28.84 10.95
C GLY A 93 0.71 -28.79 9.84
N TYR A 94 1.26 -29.96 9.52
CA TYR A 94 2.22 -30.17 8.45
C TYR A 94 1.51 -30.76 7.23
N TYR A 95 1.63 -30.13 6.06
CA TYR A 95 0.92 -30.53 4.84
C TYR A 95 1.89 -30.67 3.68
N VAL A 96 1.90 -31.83 3.01
CA VAL A 96 2.90 -32.15 1.98
C VAL A 96 2.34 -31.92 0.58
N PHE A 97 3.10 -31.21 -0.25
CA PHE A 97 2.74 -30.93 -1.64
C PHE A 97 3.82 -31.42 -2.61
N ARG A 98 3.43 -32.29 -3.55
CA ARG A 98 4.31 -32.76 -4.64
C ARG A 98 3.88 -32.25 -6.02
N ASP A 99 2.77 -31.53 -6.07
CA ASP A 99 2.32 -30.79 -7.26
C ASP A 99 1.86 -29.37 -6.82
N ARG A 100 1.58 -28.50 -7.78
CA ARG A 100 1.17 -27.12 -7.56
C ARG A 100 -0.30 -26.97 -7.17
N LEU A 101 -0.63 -25.84 -6.54
CA LEU A 101 -2.00 -25.41 -6.25
C LEU A 101 -2.43 -24.25 -7.14
N ILE A 102 -3.67 -24.30 -7.63
CA ILE A 102 -4.32 -23.20 -8.33
C ILE A 102 -5.43 -22.67 -7.44
N LEU A 103 -5.17 -21.57 -6.75
CA LEU A 103 -6.17 -20.92 -5.91
C LEU A 103 -7.19 -20.19 -6.80
N LYS A 104 -8.44 -20.62 -6.77
CA LYS A 104 -9.47 -20.14 -7.69
C LYS A 104 -10.04 -18.78 -7.26
N SER A 105 -10.75 -18.13 -8.17
CA SER A 105 -11.33 -16.81 -7.93
C SER A 105 -12.31 -16.81 -6.75
N GLY A 106 -12.22 -15.82 -5.88
CA GLY A 106 -13.07 -15.69 -4.69
C GLY A 106 -12.82 -16.73 -3.59
N VAL A 107 -11.80 -17.58 -3.70
CA VAL A 107 -11.46 -18.58 -2.69
C VAL A 107 -10.32 -18.07 -1.82
N HIS A 108 -10.47 -18.19 -0.50
CA HIS A 108 -9.45 -17.82 0.48
C HIS A 108 -9.01 -19.06 1.25
N LEU A 109 -7.69 -19.30 1.32
CA LEU A 109 -7.12 -20.25 2.27
C LEU A 109 -6.75 -19.49 3.54
N ARG A 110 -7.28 -19.94 4.67
CA ARG A 110 -7.04 -19.32 5.96
C ARG A 110 -6.51 -20.34 6.95
N GLY A 111 -5.24 -20.19 7.32
CA GLY A 111 -4.57 -21.07 8.25
C GLY A 111 -4.59 -20.59 9.69
N GLU A 112 -3.60 -21.07 10.42
CA GLU A 112 -3.24 -20.64 11.75
C GLU A 112 -1.76 -20.24 11.77
N TRP A 113 -1.48 -19.05 12.29
CA TRP A 113 -0.16 -18.43 12.19
C TRP A 113 0.23 -17.70 13.45
N SER A 114 1.53 -17.62 13.66
CA SER A 114 2.14 -16.74 14.64
C SER A 114 3.30 -16.03 13.97
N SER A 115 3.50 -14.76 14.31
CA SER A 115 4.59 -14.00 13.75
C SER A 115 5.94 -14.67 14.03
N PRO A 116 6.80 -14.85 13.02
CA PRO A 116 8.11 -15.45 13.22
C PRO A 116 9.07 -14.53 14.01
N ASP A 117 8.65 -13.30 14.32
CA ASP A 117 9.35 -12.36 15.20
C ASP A 117 8.99 -12.52 16.69
N VAL A 118 8.01 -13.36 17.04
CA VAL A 118 7.70 -13.66 18.45
C VAL A 118 8.65 -14.75 18.97
N GLU A 119 9.36 -14.44 20.05
CA GLU A 119 10.29 -15.38 20.69
C GLU A 119 9.55 -16.54 21.38
N ASN A 120 10.18 -17.72 21.41
CA ASN A 120 9.78 -18.89 22.22
C ASN A 120 8.40 -19.54 21.92
N LEU A 121 7.80 -19.32 20.74
CA LEU A 121 6.57 -20.03 20.36
C LEU A 121 6.82 -21.45 19.82
N PRO A 122 6.00 -22.44 20.19
CA PRO A 122 5.99 -23.75 19.53
C PRO A 122 5.56 -23.56 18.06
N ARG A 123 6.47 -23.87 17.14
CA ARG A 123 6.37 -23.57 15.69
C ARG A 123 5.44 -24.51 14.91
N THR A 124 4.30 -24.88 15.47
CA THR A 124 3.29 -25.68 14.75
C THR A 124 2.22 -24.78 14.16
N SER A 125 2.59 -23.85 13.28
CA SER A 125 1.63 -23.11 12.44
C SER A 125 1.01 -24.04 11.38
N THR A 126 0.13 -23.51 10.53
CA THR A 126 -0.20 -24.16 9.26
C THR A 126 1.02 -24.08 8.34
N LEU A 127 1.69 -25.22 8.13
CA LEU A 127 2.96 -25.31 7.41
C LEU A 127 2.81 -26.14 6.13
N PHE A 128 3.03 -25.50 4.98
CA PHE A 128 3.08 -26.16 3.68
C PHE A 128 4.52 -26.59 3.38
N ALA A 129 4.72 -27.90 3.26
CA ALA A 129 5.97 -28.53 2.90
C ALA A 129 5.99 -28.89 1.42
N ILE A 130 6.81 -28.17 0.66
CA ILE A 130 6.77 -28.15 -0.80
C ILE A 130 7.95 -28.94 -1.35
N TYR A 131 7.64 -30.06 -2.01
CA TYR A 131 8.61 -30.90 -2.75
C TYR A 131 8.53 -30.69 -4.27
N TYR A 132 7.50 -29.99 -4.73
CA TYR A 132 7.29 -29.69 -6.14
C TYR A 132 8.38 -28.76 -6.72
N GLY A 133 8.84 -29.06 -7.93
CA GLY A 133 9.69 -28.15 -8.75
C GLY A 133 11.18 -28.09 -8.36
N ARG A 134 11.70 -29.10 -7.64
CA ARG A 134 13.11 -29.14 -7.23
C ARG A 134 14.07 -29.15 -8.43
N GLY A 135 14.93 -28.15 -8.50
CA GLY A 135 15.90 -27.99 -9.59
C GLY A 135 15.30 -27.40 -10.86
N GLU A 136 14.05 -26.92 -10.81
CA GLU A 136 13.30 -26.41 -11.97
C GLU A 136 12.94 -24.92 -11.74
N PRO A 137 13.88 -23.97 -11.90
CA PRO A 137 13.64 -22.56 -11.63
C PRO A 137 12.63 -21.90 -12.57
N ASP A 138 12.45 -22.48 -13.76
CA ASP A 138 11.54 -22.00 -14.81
C ASP A 138 10.20 -22.74 -14.84
N ALA A 139 9.96 -23.65 -13.89
CA ALA A 139 8.67 -24.31 -13.75
C ALA A 139 7.55 -23.31 -13.40
N GLU A 140 6.32 -23.78 -13.50
CA GLU A 140 5.16 -23.02 -13.04
C GLU A 140 5.25 -22.84 -11.51
N PRO A 141 4.80 -21.71 -10.95
CA PRO A 141 4.80 -21.46 -9.50
C PRO A 141 4.06 -22.54 -8.71
N PHE A 142 4.46 -22.72 -7.45
CA PHE A 142 3.76 -23.60 -6.52
C PHE A 142 2.30 -23.15 -6.28
N ILE A 143 2.06 -21.88 -5.93
CA ILE A 143 0.69 -21.33 -5.85
C ILE A 143 0.48 -20.29 -6.96
N THR A 144 -0.51 -20.54 -7.82
CA THR A 144 -1.04 -19.52 -8.74
C THR A 144 -2.30 -18.89 -8.16
N LEU A 145 -2.31 -17.55 -8.06
CA LEU A 145 -3.43 -16.79 -7.51
C LEU A 145 -4.49 -16.48 -8.59
N GLY A 146 -5.76 -16.75 -8.28
CA GLY A 146 -6.94 -16.31 -9.03
C GLY A 146 -7.37 -14.88 -8.67
N GLU A 147 -8.46 -14.40 -9.29
CA GLU A 147 -8.99 -13.06 -9.01
C GLU A 147 -9.79 -13.00 -7.70
N SER A 148 -9.62 -11.95 -6.90
CA SER A 148 -10.25 -11.79 -5.57
C SER A 148 -10.02 -12.99 -4.64
N CYS A 149 -8.88 -13.68 -4.77
CA CYS A 149 -8.52 -14.80 -3.90
C CYS A 149 -7.59 -14.34 -2.78
N GLY A 150 -7.38 -15.20 -1.78
CA GLY A 150 -6.53 -14.86 -0.65
C GLY A 150 -5.79 -15.98 0.02
N LEU A 151 -4.61 -15.65 0.54
CA LEU A 151 -3.87 -16.47 1.49
C LEU A 151 -3.76 -15.68 2.79
N LYS A 152 -4.14 -16.30 3.90
CA LYS A 152 -4.06 -15.68 5.22
C LYS A 152 -3.59 -16.66 6.28
N ASP A 153 -2.69 -16.22 7.14
CA ASP A 153 -2.23 -16.97 8.31
C ASP A 153 -1.56 -18.33 7.92
N LEU A 154 -0.54 -18.30 7.05
CA LEU A 154 0.13 -19.51 6.51
C LEU A 154 1.66 -19.43 6.54
N ALA A 155 2.31 -20.59 6.64
CA ALA A 155 3.75 -20.72 6.46
C ALA A 155 4.11 -21.71 5.32
N LEU A 156 5.18 -21.42 4.59
CA LEU A 156 5.64 -22.19 3.42
C LEU A 156 7.13 -22.54 3.58
N TRP A 157 7.48 -23.78 3.26
CA TRP A 157 8.82 -24.34 3.46
C TRP A 157 9.16 -25.37 2.37
N TYR A 158 10.39 -25.36 1.89
CA TYR A 158 10.95 -26.35 0.95
C TYR A 158 11.86 -27.31 1.70
N PRO A 159 11.44 -28.56 1.97
CA PRO A 159 12.19 -29.49 2.82
C PRO A 159 13.51 -29.96 2.24
N GLU A 160 13.60 -30.01 0.91
CA GLU A 160 14.80 -30.48 0.19
C GLU A 160 15.80 -29.37 -0.11
N GLN A 161 15.61 -28.20 0.49
CA GLN A 161 16.54 -27.07 0.38
C GLN A 161 17.72 -27.23 1.33
N ASN A 162 18.91 -26.82 0.88
CA ASN A 162 20.15 -26.94 1.63
C ASN A 162 20.88 -25.60 1.67
N PHE A 163 21.26 -25.13 2.86
CA PHE A 163 21.92 -23.82 3.00
C PHE A 163 23.34 -23.79 2.41
N ALA A 164 24.02 -24.94 2.35
CA ALA A 164 25.37 -25.07 1.84
C ALA A 164 25.40 -25.16 0.31
N GLU A 165 24.39 -25.81 -0.27
CA GLU A 165 24.19 -25.98 -1.71
C GLU A 165 22.72 -25.70 -2.07
N PRO A 166 22.30 -24.43 -2.12
CA PRO A 166 20.94 -24.08 -2.46
C PRO A 166 20.51 -24.60 -3.84
N VAL A 167 19.35 -25.23 -3.89
CA VAL A 167 18.74 -25.77 -5.10
C VAL A 167 17.74 -24.76 -5.66
N PRO A 168 17.75 -24.51 -6.99
CA PRO A 168 16.76 -23.64 -7.62
C PRO A 168 15.33 -24.21 -7.60
N TYR A 169 14.35 -23.34 -7.42
CA TYR A 169 12.91 -23.61 -7.53
C TYR A 169 12.23 -22.45 -8.25
N ALA A 170 11.08 -22.72 -8.87
CA ALA A 170 10.21 -21.68 -9.40
C ALA A 170 9.69 -20.72 -8.31
N TRP A 171 8.90 -19.72 -8.72
CA TRP A 171 8.23 -18.80 -7.81
C TRP A 171 7.31 -19.53 -6.84
N THR A 172 7.38 -19.20 -5.55
CA THR A 172 6.53 -19.86 -4.54
C THR A 172 5.07 -19.45 -4.69
N ILE A 173 4.81 -18.15 -4.85
CA ILE A 173 3.47 -17.60 -5.09
C ILE A 173 3.55 -16.64 -6.28
N GLN A 174 2.61 -16.76 -7.21
CA GLN A 174 2.53 -15.87 -8.36
C GLN A 174 1.10 -15.36 -8.59
N GLN A 175 0.97 -14.05 -8.72
CA GLN A 175 -0.15 -13.44 -9.43
C GLN A 175 0.24 -13.31 -10.90
N ARG A 176 -0.17 -14.27 -11.74
CA ARG A 176 0.18 -14.27 -13.17
C ARG A 176 -0.43 -13.12 -13.94
N SER A 177 -1.71 -12.94 -13.72
CA SER A 177 -2.59 -12.01 -14.42
C SER A 177 -3.83 -11.78 -13.55
N GLY A 178 -4.65 -10.80 -13.90
CA GLY A 178 -5.93 -10.58 -13.22
C GLY A 178 -5.91 -9.37 -12.30
N LEU A 179 -7.09 -9.09 -11.71
CA LEU A 179 -7.36 -7.79 -11.11
C LEU A 179 -6.95 -7.61 -9.65
N SER A 180 -7.05 -8.65 -8.83
CA SER A 180 -6.85 -8.54 -7.38
C SER A 180 -6.53 -9.89 -6.76
N ALA A 181 -5.65 -9.89 -5.76
CA ALA A 181 -5.41 -11.00 -4.85
C ALA A 181 -4.71 -10.46 -3.60
N GLY A 182 -4.86 -11.13 -2.46
CA GLY A 182 -4.29 -10.62 -1.21
C GLY A 182 -3.55 -11.67 -0.39
N LEU A 183 -2.45 -11.24 0.23
CA LEU A 183 -1.61 -12.01 1.14
C LEU A 183 -1.56 -11.32 2.50
N GLU A 184 -1.99 -11.99 3.57
CA GLU A 184 -1.95 -11.44 4.93
C GLU A 184 -1.30 -12.45 5.89
N ASN A 185 -0.32 -12.03 6.69
CA ASN A 185 0.34 -12.88 7.69
C ASN A 185 0.93 -14.17 7.10
N ILE A 186 1.92 -14.02 6.23
CA ILE A 186 2.56 -15.13 5.50
C ILE A 186 4.03 -15.25 5.89
N THR A 187 4.51 -16.47 6.11
CA THR A 187 5.94 -16.77 6.32
C THR A 187 6.49 -17.71 5.25
N VAL A 188 7.58 -17.35 4.59
CA VAL A 188 8.28 -18.19 3.61
C VAL A 188 9.70 -18.48 4.11
N TYR A 189 9.98 -19.72 4.47
CA TYR A 189 11.18 -20.03 5.24
C TYR A 189 12.46 -20.17 4.43
N ASN A 190 12.44 -20.61 3.17
CA ASN A 190 13.68 -20.92 2.43
C ASN A 190 13.46 -21.08 0.93
N SER A 191 12.55 -20.31 0.34
CA SER A 191 12.29 -20.42 -1.10
C SER A 191 13.49 -19.96 -1.92
N TRP A 192 13.64 -20.50 -3.13
CA TRP A 192 14.57 -19.92 -4.10
C TRP A 192 14.06 -18.55 -4.55
N ASN A 193 12.86 -18.54 -5.16
CA ASN A 193 12.13 -17.33 -5.52
C ASN A 193 10.85 -17.21 -4.65
N GLY A 194 10.64 -16.04 -4.05
CA GLY A 194 9.51 -15.79 -3.14
C GLY A 194 8.20 -15.54 -3.88
N ILE A 195 7.89 -14.26 -4.14
CA ILE A 195 6.61 -13.83 -4.70
C ILE A 195 6.83 -13.09 -6.02
N GLN A 196 6.00 -13.37 -7.03
CA GLN A 196 5.99 -12.64 -8.28
C GLN A 196 4.60 -12.08 -8.61
N ALA A 197 4.56 -10.78 -8.92
CA ALA A 197 3.45 -10.13 -9.59
C ALA A 197 3.85 -9.81 -11.03
N GLY A 198 3.21 -10.45 -12.00
CA GLY A 198 3.64 -10.49 -13.40
C GLY A 198 4.08 -11.91 -13.81
N PRO A 199 4.60 -12.12 -15.03
CA PRO A 199 4.99 -11.13 -16.04
C PRO A 199 3.84 -10.55 -16.89
N SER A 200 2.64 -11.13 -16.81
CA SER A 200 1.50 -10.62 -17.60
C SER A 200 0.81 -9.46 -16.89
N HIS A 201 -0.04 -8.74 -17.64
CA HIS A 201 -0.88 -7.67 -17.11
C HIS A 201 -1.56 -8.07 -15.80
N ASN A 202 -1.27 -7.36 -14.72
CA ASN A 202 -1.85 -7.60 -13.40
C ASN A 202 -2.10 -6.29 -12.62
N GLN A 203 -2.92 -6.37 -11.57
CA GLN A 203 -3.45 -5.23 -10.81
C GLN A 203 -3.75 -5.62 -9.34
N LEU A 204 -3.88 -4.64 -8.44
CA LEU A 204 -4.39 -4.73 -7.05
C LEU A 204 -3.94 -5.94 -6.19
N LEU A 205 -2.67 -6.34 -6.28
CA LEU A 205 -2.09 -7.21 -5.25
C LEU A 205 -2.03 -6.45 -3.91
N THR A 206 -2.58 -7.04 -2.85
CA THR A 206 -2.41 -6.54 -1.50
C THR A 206 -1.52 -7.49 -0.69
N ILE A 207 -0.54 -6.94 0.02
CA ILE A 207 0.33 -7.68 0.92
C ILE A 207 0.40 -6.93 2.25
N LYS A 208 0.13 -7.65 3.34
CA LYS A 208 0.35 -7.19 4.71
C LYS A 208 1.05 -8.30 5.51
N ASN A 209 2.11 -7.96 6.24
CA ASN A 209 2.81 -8.89 7.13
C ASN A 209 3.37 -10.12 6.38
N LEU A 210 4.35 -9.89 5.50
CA LEU A 210 5.05 -10.93 4.75
C LEU A 210 6.47 -11.09 5.27
N PHE A 211 6.83 -12.29 5.72
CA PHE A 211 8.12 -12.60 6.32
C PHE A 211 8.83 -13.66 5.49
N MET A 212 10.04 -13.39 4.99
CA MET A 212 10.70 -14.31 4.07
C MET A 212 12.20 -14.45 4.30
N THR A 213 12.71 -15.67 4.23
CA THR A 213 14.08 -15.93 3.80
C THR A 213 14.01 -16.52 2.40
N THR A 214 14.63 -15.83 1.44
CA THR A 214 14.72 -16.29 0.04
C THR A 214 16.17 -16.43 -0.36
N LEU A 215 16.47 -17.36 -1.26
CA LEU A 215 17.84 -17.74 -1.61
C LEU A 215 18.32 -17.16 -2.94
N HIS A 216 17.42 -16.50 -3.69
CA HIS A 216 17.74 -15.86 -4.96
C HIS A 216 16.99 -14.54 -5.16
N THR A 217 15.66 -14.55 -5.38
CA THR A 217 14.87 -13.32 -5.49
C THR A 217 13.68 -13.35 -4.55
N GLY A 218 13.59 -12.38 -3.63
CA GLY A 218 12.50 -12.32 -2.67
C GLY A 218 11.16 -11.92 -3.28
N PHE A 219 11.15 -10.78 -3.96
CA PHE A 219 9.95 -10.20 -4.55
C PHE A 219 10.25 -9.67 -5.94
N LEU A 220 9.46 -10.04 -6.95
CA LEU A 220 9.52 -9.42 -8.28
C LEU A 220 8.17 -8.84 -8.66
N ARG A 221 8.24 -7.65 -9.25
CA ARG A 221 7.09 -6.92 -9.73
C ARG A 221 7.32 -6.39 -11.14
N ASP A 222 6.41 -6.69 -12.08
CA ASP A 222 6.38 -6.13 -13.43
C ASP A 222 4.94 -6.06 -14.00
N GLU A 223 4.73 -5.24 -15.03
CA GLU A 223 3.48 -5.10 -15.82
C GLU A 223 2.21 -4.79 -14.99
N ILE A 224 2.30 -3.81 -14.08
CA ILE A 224 1.17 -3.43 -13.21
C ILE A 224 0.53 -2.09 -13.57
N TYR A 225 -0.77 -2.11 -13.79
CA TYR A 225 -1.53 -0.98 -14.34
C TYR A 225 -2.52 -0.36 -13.34
N ASP A 226 -2.51 -0.81 -12.08
CA ASP A 226 -3.38 -0.30 -11.01
C ASP A 226 -2.69 -0.49 -9.65
N CYS A 227 -3.23 0.12 -8.59
CA CYS A 227 -2.55 0.29 -7.32
C CYS A 227 -2.43 -0.98 -6.48
N GLN A 228 -1.21 -1.47 -6.29
CA GLN A 228 -0.92 -2.46 -5.24
C GLN A 228 -0.87 -1.79 -3.86
N LYS A 229 -1.16 -2.57 -2.81
CA LYS A 229 -1.01 -2.14 -1.41
C LYS A 229 0.02 -3.03 -0.74
N LEU A 230 1.24 -2.53 -0.55
CA LEU A 230 2.37 -3.34 -0.09
C LEU A 230 2.89 -2.79 1.24
N GLN A 231 2.56 -3.49 2.33
CA GLN A 231 2.79 -3.05 3.69
C GLN A 231 3.48 -4.16 4.49
N LYS A 232 4.46 -3.80 5.33
CA LYS A 232 5.04 -4.73 6.31
C LYS A 232 5.65 -5.98 5.66
N ILE A 233 6.64 -5.77 4.80
CA ILE A 233 7.39 -6.85 4.13
C ILE A 233 8.80 -6.94 4.69
N TYR A 234 9.12 -8.09 5.25
CA TYR A 234 10.36 -8.37 5.95
C TYR A 234 11.09 -9.53 5.28
N MET A 235 12.26 -9.25 4.69
CA MET A 235 13.11 -10.22 4.04
C MET A 235 14.42 -10.33 4.82
N ARG A 236 14.57 -11.41 5.58
CA ARG A 236 15.70 -11.57 6.52
C ARG A 236 16.12 -13.04 6.57
N PRO A 237 17.42 -13.37 6.57
CA PRO A 237 17.90 -14.75 6.69
C PRO A 237 17.48 -15.42 8.00
N LYS A 238 17.21 -14.62 9.04
CA LYS A 238 16.90 -15.12 10.38
C LYS A 238 15.67 -16.00 10.42
N TYR A 239 14.69 -15.76 9.54
CA TYR A 239 13.45 -16.53 9.54
C TYR A 239 13.72 -18.01 9.27
N TRP A 240 14.65 -18.34 8.37
CA TRP A 240 15.13 -19.73 8.23
C TRP A 240 16.08 -20.15 9.35
N MET A 241 17.10 -19.34 9.66
CA MET A 241 18.16 -19.70 10.60
C MET A 241 17.59 -20.09 11.97
N GLU A 242 16.60 -19.34 12.43
CA GLU A 242 15.97 -19.55 13.73
C GLU A 242 14.82 -20.56 13.65
N SER A 243 14.40 -20.97 12.43
CA SER A 243 13.20 -21.77 12.19
C SER A 243 13.13 -23.11 12.92
N ASN A 244 14.27 -23.68 13.29
CA ASN A 244 14.39 -25.08 13.74
C ASN A 244 13.82 -26.12 12.74
N LEU A 245 13.45 -25.71 11.53
CA LEU A 245 12.99 -26.62 10.49
C LEU A 245 14.18 -27.42 9.94
N PRO A 246 13.96 -28.65 9.46
CA PRO A 246 14.99 -29.42 8.79
C PRO A 246 15.71 -28.61 7.69
N GLY A 247 17.01 -28.83 7.56
CA GLY A 247 17.84 -28.09 6.59
C GLY A 247 18.21 -26.66 7.00
N SER A 248 17.70 -26.10 8.10
CA SER A 248 18.15 -24.78 8.57
C SER A 248 19.60 -24.80 9.11
N PRO A 249 20.39 -23.74 8.90
CA PRO A 249 21.75 -23.65 9.46
C PRO A 249 21.71 -23.46 10.98
N LYS A 250 22.36 -24.35 11.74
CA LYS A 250 22.28 -24.41 13.21
C LYS A 250 23.50 -23.81 13.89
N THR A 251 24.67 -23.90 13.28
CA THR A 251 25.92 -23.39 13.85
C THR A 251 26.30 -22.02 13.28
N PRO A 252 27.11 -21.21 13.98
CA PRO A 252 27.62 -19.96 13.44
C PRO A 252 28.34 -20.11 12.08
N ALA A 253 29.08 -21.21 11.87
CA ALA A 253 29.76 -21.47 10.61
C ALA A 253 28.78 -21.73 9.45
N GLU A 254 27.70 -22.47 9.69
CA GLU A 254 26.64 -22.73 8.72
C GLU A 254 25.85 -21.47 8.38
N GLN A 255 25.57 -20.63 9.38
CA GLN A 255 24.91 -19.34 9.18
C GLN A 255 25.77 -18.39 8.34
N VAL A 256 27.10 -18.41 8.52
CA VAL A 256 28.03 -17.68 7.66
C VAL A 256 28.00 -18.21 6.23
N ALA A 257 27.89 -19.54 6.02
CA ALA A 257 27.79 -20.13 4.69
C ALA A 257 26.53 -19.64 3.95
N LEU A 258 25.37 -19.66 4.62
CA LEU A 258 24.12 -19.10 4.06
C LEU A 258 24.28 -17.63 3.69
N LYS A 259 24.78 -16.80 4.61
CA LYS A 259 24.98 -15.36 4.36
C LYS A 259 25.94 -15.11 3.19
N LYS A 260 26.99 -15.92 3.05
CA LYS A 260 27.92 -15.83 1.92
C LYS A 260 27.24 -16.13 0.59
N HIS A 261 26.35 -17.13 0.54
CA HIS A 261 25.53 -17.41 -0.65
C HIS A 261 24.67 -16.20 -1.01
N LEU A 262 23.91 -15.66 -0.03
CA LEU A 262 23.01 -14.53 -0.26
C LEU A 262 23.76 -13.28 -0.74
N LEU A 263 24.89 -12.95 -0.10
CA LEU A 263 25.71 -11.79 -0.48
C LEU A 263 26.43 -11.94 -1.83
N LYS A 264 26.41 -13.13 -2.43
CA LYS A 264 27.03 -13.35 -3.75
C LYS A 264 26.18 -12.74 -4.86
N GLU A 265 24.91 -13.15 -4.96
CA GLU A 265 24.06 -12.86 -6.14
C GLU A 265 22.55 -12.69 -5.82
N SER A 266 22.13 -12.71 -4.55
CA SER A 266 20.69 -12.60 -4.23
C SER A 266 20.16 -11.17 -4.21
N THR A 267 18.89 -10.99 -4.58
CA THR A 267 18.18 -9.72 -4.56
C THR A 267 16.95 -9.81 -3.66
N GLY A 268 16.79 -8.88 -2.71
CA GLY A 268 15.59 -8.82 -1.88
C GLY A 268 14.35 -8.54 -2.73
N ALA A 269 14.29 -7.35 -3.35
CA ALA A 269 13.19 -6.97 -4.23
C ALA A 269 13.67 -6.41 -5.58
N VAL A 270 12.98 -6.82 -6.65
CA VAL A 270 13.11 -6.27 -8.00
C VAL A 270 11.81 -5.55 -8.36
N ILE A 271 11.90 -4.23 -8.46
CA ILE A 271 10.78 -3.33 -8.67
C ILE A 271 10.89 -2.73 -10.06
N THR A 272 10.00 -3.13 -10.97
CA THR A 272 10.01 -2.66 -12.36
C THR A 272 8.76 -1.88 -12.74
N HIS A 273 8.17 -2.07 -13.91
CA HIS A 273 7.06 -1.23 -14.36
C HIS A 273 5.82 -1.36 -13.47
N TYR A 274 5.36 -0.21 -12.98
CA TYR A 274 4.01 -0.04 -12.50
C TYR A 274 3.54 1.42 -12.60
N ASP A 275 2.23 1.60 -12.75
CA ASP A 275 1.62 2.93 -12.90
C ASP A 275 1.47 3.69 -11.58
N TRP A 276 1.25 2.98 -10.45
CA TRP A 276 0.99 3.61 -9.13
C TRP A 276 1.19 2.64 -7.94
N THR A 277 2.11 2.89 -7.00
CA THR A 277 2.21 2.20 -5.69
C THR A 277 3.29 2.83 -4.82
N TRP A 278 2.99 3.00 -3.54
CA TRP A 278 3.97 3.25 -2.50
C TRP A 278 4.20 2.00 -1.67
N MET A 279 5.35 1.88 -1.02
CA MET A 279 5.69 0.75 -0.16
C MET A 279 5.94 1.26 1.26
N TYR A 280 5.38 0.59 2.25
CA TYR A 280 5.39 1.07 3.63
C TYR A 280 5.89 0.00 4.62
N ASP A 281 6.82 0.39 5.49
CA ASP A 281 7.38 -0.43 6.58
C ASP A 281 8.04 -1.73 6.08
N TRP A 282 9.16 -1.61 5.37
CA TRP A 282 9.90 -2.77 4.85
C TRP A 282 11.24 -2.95 5.57
N VAL A 283 11.67 -4.20 5.72
CA VAL A 283 13.03 -4.53 6.18
C VAL A 283 13.64 -5.55 5.25
N ILE A 284 14.80 -5.24 4.67
CA ILE A 284 15.56 -6.17 3.84
C ILE A 284 16.98 -6.29 4.40
N GLU A 285 17.36 -7.51 4.78
CA GLU A 285 18.61 -7.79 5.47
C GLU A 285 19.45 -8.85 4.76
N GLY A 286 20.75 -8.61 4.56
CA GLY A 286 21.72 -9.65 4.21
C GLY A 286 21.68 -10.18 2.77
N PHE A 287 21.18 -9.40 1.82
CA PHE A 287 21.17 -9.72 0.38
C PHE A 287 22.36 -9.07 -0.35
N HIS A 288 22.70 -9.55 -1.54
CA HIS A 288 23.67 -8.82 -2.38
C HIS A 288 23.11 -7.44 -2.72
N THR A 289 21.91 -7.40 -3.29
CA THR A 289 21.16 -6.16 -3.51
C THR A 289 19.89 -6.19 -2.68
N GLY A 290 19.68 -5.20 -1.81
CA GLY A 290 18.44 -5.10 -1.04
C GLY A 290 17.26 -4.84 -1.97
N ILE A 291 17.31 -3.74 -2.72
CA ILE A 291 16.27 -3.32 -3.67
C ILE A 291 16.91 -2.96 -5.01
N GLU A 292 16.38 -3.49 -6.10
CA GLU A 292 16.67 -3.08 -7.47
C GLU A 292 15.44 -2.40 -8.06
N VAL A 293 15.58 -1.16 -8.50
CA VAL A 293 14.57 -0.40 -9.23
C VAL A 293 15.03 -0.23 -10.67
N SER A 294 14.23 -0.69 -11.64
CA SER A 294 14.59 -0.62 -13.06
C SER A 294 13.36 -0.57 -13.95
N ARG A 295 13.52 -0.45 -15.27
CA ARG A 295 12.39 -0.52 -16.21
C ARG A 295 11.89 -1.96 -16.32
N SER A 296 10.67 -2.13 -16.86
CA SER A 296 10.16 -3.48 -17.19
C SER A 296 11.22 -4.30 -17.92
N LYS A 297 11.40 -5.56 -17.49
CA LYS A 297 12.32 -6.50 -18.16
C LYS A 297 11.68 -7.10 -19.43
N ILE A 298 10.40 -6.79 -19.67
CA ILE A 298 9.56 -7.44 -20.68
C ILE A 298 9.10 -6.44 -21.74
N LYS A 299 8.71 -5.23 -21.33
CA LYS A 299 8.38 -4.15 -22.27
C LYS A 299 9.46 -3.09 -22.30
N THR A 300 9.99 -2.85 -23.48
CA THR A 300 11.02 -1.83 -23.73
C THR A 300 10.43 -0.42 -23.95
N GLU A 301 9.11 -0.25 -23.80
CA GLU A 301 8.40 1.04 -23.91
C GLU A 301 8.70 1.97 -22.70
N ASP A 302 8.12 3.19 -22.67
CA ASP A 302 8.47 4.22 -21.68
C ASP A 302 8.04 3.94 -20.21
N ARG A 303 8.47 2.83 -19.59
CA ARG A 303 7.78 2.20 -18.46
C ARG A 303 8.71 1.83 -17.31
N GLY A 304 9.33 2.84 -16.70
CA GLY A 304 9.90 2.70 -15.35
C GLY A 304 8.81 2.75 -14.27
N PRO A 305 9.11 2.36 -13.01
CA PRO A 305 8.25 2.57 -11.85
C PRO A 305 8.12 4.06 -11.48
N ASN A 306 7.06 4.45 -10.77
CA ASN A 306 6.95 5.72 -10.04
C ASN A 306 6.58 5.47 -8.57
N GLY A 307 6.76 6.44 -7.66
CA GLY A 307 6.46 6.24 -6.24
C GLY A 307 7.73 5.98 -5.42
N GLY A 308 7.70 5.07 -4.45
CA GLY A 308 8.87 4.76 -3.60
C GLY A 308 8.49 4.28 -2.21
N PHE A 309 9.40 4.45 -1.24
CA PHE A 309 9.28 3.89 0.10
C PHE A 309 9.02 4.94 1.19
N VAL A 310 8.27 4.52 2.22
CA VAL A 310 8.17 5.23 3.50
C VAL A 310 8.46 4.23 4.62
N ASN A 311 9.36 4.59 5.56
CA ASN A 311 9.82 3.71 6.64
C ASN A 311 10.44 2.41 6.07
N LEU A 312 11.66 2.50 5.54
CA LEU A 312 12.39 1.36 4.97
C LEU A 312 13.70 1.12 5.74
N LYS A 313 14.04 -0.15 6.01
CA LYS A 313 15.31 -0.54 6.62
C LYS A 313 16.08 -1.49 5.71
N LEU A 314 17.29 -1.10 5.34
CA LEU A 314 18.21 -1.88 4.52
C LEU A 314 19.45 -2.20 5.34
N ILE A 315 19.62 -3.48 5.71
CA ILE A 315 20.54 -3.89 6.77
C ILE A 315 21.54 -4.93 6.24
N ASP A 316 22.84 -4.63 6.31
CA ASP A 316 23.94 -5.49 5.87
C ASP A 316 23.74 -6.10 4.47
N ASN A 317 23.12 -5.34 3.57
CA ASN A 317 23.14 -5.65 2.15
C ASN A 317 24.47 -5.16 1.55
N PHE A 318 24.97 -5.79 0.48
CA PHE A 318 26.19 -5.32 -0.19
C PHE A 318 25.93 -4.03 -0.96
N ILE A 319 24.81 -3.97 -1.68
CA ILE A 319 24.17 -2.76 -2.20
C ILE A 319 22.85 -2.62 -1.46
N GLY A 320 22.66 -1.54 -0.70
CA GLY A 320 21.39 -1.29 -0.02
C GLY A 320 20.25 -1.16 -1.02
N MET A 321 20.34 -0.14 -1.89
CA MET A 321 19.37 0.11 -2.94
C MET A 321 20.08 0.49 -4.25
N GLN A 322 19.63 -0.07 -5.36
CA GLN A 322 20.02 0.35 -6.70
C GLN A 322 18.83 1.01 -7.40
N VAL A 323 18.97 2.27 -7.77
CA VAL A 323 17.94 3.03 -8.49
C VAL A 323 18.37 3.26 -9.92
N GLY A 324 17.70 2.59 -10.85
CA GLY A 324 17.86 2.77 -12.29
C GLY A 324 16.89 3.78 -12.87
N ASP A 325 16.54 3.59 -14.15
CA ASP A 325 15.61 4.49 -14.84
C ASP A 325 14.17 4.28 -14.33
N VAL A 326 13.54 5.38 -13.92
CA VAL A 326 12.20 5.44 -13.33
C VAL A 326 11.29 6.26 -14.24
N ASN A 327 9.98 6.17 -14.03
CA ASN A 327 8.99 6.94 -14.76
C ASN A 327 9.24 8.45 -14.61
N ARG A 328 8.77 9.25 -15.59
CA ARG A 328 8.88 10.71 -15.59
C ARG A 328 8.32 11.40 -14.35
N CYS A 329 7.38 10.77 -13.64
CA CYS A 329 6.83 11.32 -12.39
C CYS A 329 7.89 11.40 -11.28
N GLY A 330 8.87 10.48 -11.29
CA GLY A 330 9.95 10.40 -10.32
C GLY A 330 9.80 9.29 -9.30
N TRP A 331 10.78 9.24 -8.41
CA TRP A 331 10.91 8.30 -7.30
C TRP A 331 11.19 9.06 -6.00
N ALA A 332 10.59 8.65 -4.88
CA ALA A 332 10.77 9.30 -3.59
C ALA A 332 10.80 8.31 -2.42
N ASP A 333 11.86 8.37 -1.64
CA ASP A 333 12.03 7.59 -0.42
C ASP A 333 12.12 8.52 0.79
N THR A 334 11.32 8.24 1.82
CA THR A 334 11.24 9.03 3.05
C THR A 334 11.40 8.15 4.28
N ASP A 335 12.22 8.59 5.24
CA ASP A 335 12.50 7.88 6.49
C ASP A 335 13.09 6.47 6.23
N VAL A 336 14.33 6.46 5.74
CA VAL A 336 15.03 5.21 5.40
C VAL A 336 16.28 5.06 6.25
N TYR A 337 16.45 3.87 6.83
CA TYR A 337 17.63 3.50 7.58
C TYR A 337 18.46 2.49 6.80
N ILE A 338 19.69 2.85 6.45
CA ILE A 338 20.62 2.02 5.69
C ILE A 338 21.86 1.75 6.55
N ARG A 339 22.04 0.51 6.98
CA ARG A 339 23.22 0.08 7.75
C ARG A 339 23.99 -0.98 7.00
N SER A 340 25.33 -0.88 6.91
CA SER A 340 26.15 -2.00 6.43
C SER A 340 27.52 -2.08 7.10
N ARG A 341 27.85 -3.28 7.57
CA ARG A 341 29.18 -3.62 8.12
C ARG A 341 30.09 -4.30 7.10
N LEU A 342 29.61 -4.49 5.87
CA LEU A 342 30.35 -5.17 4.83
C LEU A 342 31.40 -4.23 4.22
N LYS A 343 32.61 -4.75 4.01
CA LYS A 343 33.66 -4.00 3.33
C LYS A 343 33.22 -3.68 1.90
N ASN A 344 33.45 -2.43 1.50
CA ASN A 344 33.12 -1.90 0.18
C ASN A 344 31.62 -1.83 -0.17
N ALA A 345 30.73 -1.95 0.82
CA ALA A 345 29.30 -1.82 0.57
C ALA A 345 28.93 -0.44 0.02
N ILE A 346 27.84 -0.39 -0.73
CA ILE A 346 27.23 0.84 -1.23
C ILE A 346 25.86 1.00 -0.59
N GLY A 347 25.56 2.18 -0.03
CA GLY A 347 24.25 2.44 0.56
C GLY A 347 23.18 2.56 -0.53
N ILE A 348 23.27 3.61 -1.34
CA ILE A 348 22.41 3.86 -2.50
C ILE A 348 23.29 3.97 -3.75
N LYS A 349 22.98 3.19 -4.77
CA LYS A 349 23.58 3.26 -6.10
C LYS A 349 22.56 3.77 -7.10
N VAL A 350 22.73 4.99 -7.60
CA VAL A 350 21.94 5.52 -8.73
C VAL A 350 22.68 5.18 -10.03
N THR A 351 22.01 4.53 -10.96
CA THR A 351 22.62 4.01 -12.21
C THR A 351 22.12 4.74 -13.45
N ALA A 352 22.94 4.77 -14.50
CA ALA A 352 22.51 5.26 -15.81
C ALA A 352 21.56 4.25 -16.50
N PRO A 353 20.51 4.71 -17.22
CA PRO A 353 20.15 6.10 -17.42
C PRO A 353 19.04 6.55 -16.45
N LEU A 354 19.33 7.07 -15.26
CA LEU A 354 18.33 7.88 -14.55
C LEU A 354 18.13 9.20 -15.32
N LYS A 355 16.89 9.48 -15.76
CA LYS A 355 16.51 10.72 -16.48
C LYS A 355 15.51 11.62 -15.73
N SER A 356 14.80 11.04 -14.77
CA SER A 356 13.78 11.71 -13.95
C SER A 356 14.38 12.21 -12.63
N VAL A 357 13.60 12.25 -11.54
CA VAL A 357 14.05 12.61 -10.20
C VAL A 357 14.02 11.39 -9.27
N ALA A 358 15.03 11.27 -8.40
CA ALA A 358 15.07 10.39 -7.24
C ALA A 358 15.28 11.25 -5.98
N GLN A 359 14.31 11.24 -5.06
CA GLN A 359 14.28 12.07 -3.87
C GLN A 359 14.49 11.20 -2.63
N PHE A 360 15.31 11.67 -1.71
CA PHE A 360 15.71 10.97 -0.52
C PHE A 360 15.57 11.91 0.69
N LEU A 361 14.58 11.67 1.52
CA LEU A 361 14.27 12.50 2.69
C LEU A 361 14.48 11.70 3.98
N ASN A 362 15.18 12.29 4.95
CA ASN A 362 15.45 11.67 6.25
C ASN A 362 16.13 10.29 6.13
N ILE A 363 17.17 10.19 5.29
CA ILE A 363 17.93 8.94 5.16
C ILE A 363 19.06 8.90 6.19
N THR A 364 19.13 7.85 6.99
CA THR A 364 20.23 7.60 7.92
C THR A 364 21.14 6.49 7.39
N PHE A 365 22.42 6.79 7.20
CA PHE A 365 23.45 5.83 6.82
C PHE A 365 24.34 5.51 8.02
N GLU A 366 24.49 4.23 8.38
CA GLU A 366 25.40 3.79 9.45
C GLU A 366 26.32 2.66 8.99
N GLY A 367 27.64 2.79 9.17
CA GLY A 367 28.58 1.72 8.85
C GLY A 367 29.88 2.18 8.21
N SER A 368 30.45 1.34 7.35
CA SER A 368 31.72 1.63 6.66
C SER A 368 31.55 1.43 5.15
N PHE A 369 30.70 2.27 4.56
CA PHE A 369 30.41 2.22 3.13
C PHE A 369 31.63 2.67 2.30
N LYS A 370 31.84 2.06 1.12
CA LYS A 370 32.69 2.68 0.10
C LYS A 370 32.07 3.98 -0.36
N TYR A 371 30.75 3.96 -0.59
CA TYR A 371 29.94 5.12 -0.88
C TYR A 371 28.62 5.00 -0.13
N CYS A 372 28.27 5.97 0.72
CA CYS A 372 26.90 6.02 1.22
C CYS A 372 25.95 6.24 0.03
N VAL A 373 26.32 7.15 -0.87
CA VAL A 373 25.65 7.35 -2.16
C VAL A 373 26.68 7.33 -3.29
N LEU A 374 26.48 6.44 -4.27
CA LEU A 374 27.15 6.45 -5.56
C LEU A 374 26.14 6.85 -6.64
N SER A 375 26.36 7.98 -7.31
CA SER A 375 25.49 8.44 -8.39
C SER A 375 26.20 8.45 -9.73
N GLU A 376 25.75 7.57 -10.62
CA GLU A 376 26.11 7.48 -12.04
C GLU A 376 24.93 7.96 -12.92
N ALA A 377 24.06 8.83 -12.36
CA ALA A 377 22.87 9.32 -13.04
C ALA A 377 23.21 10.01 -14.37
N SER A 378 22.39 9.80 -15.41
CA SER A 378 22.65 10.40 -16.72
C SER A 378 22.30 11.91 -16.73
N LEU A 379 21.01 12.23 -16.84
CA LEU A 379 20.46 13.59 -16.71
C LEU A 379 19.58 13.75 -15.47
N GLY A 380 19.31 12.66 -14.75
CA GLY A 380 18.39 12.69 -13.62
C GLY A 380 18.89 13.52 -12.42
N VAL A 381 17.92 13.91 -11.60
CA VAL A 381 18.13 14.68 -10.37
C VAL A 381 18.16 13.73 -9.17
N VAL A 382 19.19 13.83 -8.33
CA VAL A 382 19.27 13.18 -7.02
C VAL A 382 19.19 14.25 -5.95
N SER A 383 18.12 14.22 -5.15
CA SER A 383 17.84 15.22 -4.11
C SER A 383 17.85 14.60 -2.72
N MET A 384 18.58 15.20 -1.77
CA MET A 384 18.72 14.71 -0.39
C MET A 384 18.57 15.81 0.66
N SER A 385 17.70 15.60 1.64
CA SER A 385 17.47 16.51 2.78
C SER A 385 17.23 15.75 4.06
N GLY A 386 17.64 16.32 5.19
CA GLY A 386 17.49 15.71 6.52
C GLY A 386 18.26 14.40 6.66
N CYS A 387 19.22 14.13 5.78
CA CYS A 387 19.97 12.87 5.80
C CYS A 387 21.15 12.95 6.76
N SER A 388 21.46 11.83 7.41
CA SER A 388 22.62 11.68 8.30
C SER A 388 23.58 10.65 7.73
N PHE A 389 24.81 11.08 7.43
CA PHE A 389 25.90 10.25 6.96
C PHE A 389 26.80 9.88 8.14
N ASN A 390 26.53 8.72 8.75
CA ASN A 390 27.16 8.24 9.99
C ASN A 390 28.27 7.19 9.78
N GLY A 391 28.88 7.14 8.59
CA GLY A 391 30.13 6.42 8.38
C GLY A 391 30.38 5.95 6.94
N TRP A 392 31.58 6.20 6.43
CA TRP A 392 32.18 5.72 5.19
C TRP A 392 33.64 5.31 5.43
N ALA A 393 34.20 4.54 4.51
CA ALA A 393 35.58 4.08 4.55
C ALA A 393 36.55 5.21 4.21
N ASP A 394 37.81 5.12 4.69
CA ASP A 394 38.85 6.14 4.46
C ASP A 394 39.16 6.37 2.97
N ASP A 395 39.01 5.33 2.14
CA ASP A 395 39.17 5.39 0.69
C ASP A 395 37.83 5.61 -0.05
N GLY A 396 36.75 5.86 0.69
CA GLY A 396 35.40 6.08 0.22
C GLY A 396 34.93 7.53 0.35
N TYR A 397 33.65 7.78 0.03
CA TYR A 397 33.00 9.08 0.18
C TYR A 397 31.61 8.94 0.80
N ALA A 398 31.12 9.97 1.49
CA ALA A 398 29.69 10.00 1.84
C ALA A 398 28.82 10.12 0.58
N VAL A 399 29.13 11.05 -0.32
CA VAL A 399 28.49 11.17 -1.64
C VAL A 399 29.53 11.21 -2.74
N TYR A 400 29.50 10.24 -3.65
CA TYR A 400 30.29 10.24 -4.88
C TYR A 400 29.34 10.36 -6.07
N ALA A 401 29.34 11.51 -6.74
CA ALA A 401 28.48 11.77 -7.89
C ALA A 401 29.34 11.98 -9.14
N GLU A 402 29.30 11.04 -10.07
CA GLU A 402 30.06 11.10 -11.32
C GLU A 402 29.39 12.02 -12.34
N SER A 403 28.05 11.98 -12.40
CA SER A 403 27.24 12.71 -13.37
C SER A 403 25.82 13.03 -12.89
N GLY A 404 25.08 13.83 -13.68
CA GLY A 404 23.69 14.20 -13.42
C GLY A 404 23.53 15.54 -12.67
N VAL A 405 22.41 15.68 -11.95
CA VAL A 405 22.08 16.87 -11.13
C VAL A 405 21.98 16.46 -9.67
N ILE A 406 22.64 17.21 -8.78
CA ILE A 406 22.73 16.89 -7.35
C ILE A 406 22.15 18.02 -6.49
N GLN A 407 21.30 17.68 -5.52
CA GLN A 407 20.83 18.60 -4.49
C GLN A 407 21.05 17.97 -3.10
N LEU A 408 21.94 18.56 -2.30
CA LEU A 408 22.20 18.18 -0.92
C LEU A 408 21.86 19.38 -0.03
N ILE A 409 20.72 19.33 0.66
CA ILE A 409 20.19 20.44 1.45
C ILE A 409 20.02 20.03 2.92
N GLN A 410 20.64 20.74 3.87
CA GLN A 410 20.48 20.50 5.32
C GLN A 410 20.78 19.07 5.80
N ASN A 411 21.87 18.45 5.32
CA ASN A 411 22.31 17.12 5.75
C ASN A 411 23.44 17.18 6.77
N ASP A 412 23.66 16.07 7.50
CA ASP A 412 24.73 15.89 8.49
C ASP A 412 25.81 14.93 8.01
N PHE A 413 27.07 15.35 8.03
CA PHE A 413 28.24 14.54 7.70
C PHE A 413 29.12 14.35 8.95
N SER A 414 29.16 13.13 9.49
CA SER A 414 29.68 12.86 10.84
C SER A 414 31.17 12.50 10.93
N GLN A 415 31.86 12.30 9.81
CA GLN A 415 33.31 12.07 9.77
C GLN A 415 34.03 13.25 9.15
N SER A 416 35.35 13.30 9.30
CA SER A 416 36.21 14.32 8.70
C SER A 416 36.73 13.83 7.34
N GLY A 417 36.56 14.65 6.30
CA GLY A 417 37.14 14.37 4.98
C GLY A 417 36.25 13.51 4.09
N ASN A 418 36.50 13.52 2.78
CA ASN A 418 35.77 12.79 1.75
C ASN A 418 34.25 12.93 1.84
N HIS A 419 33.73 14.12 2.14
CA HIS A 419 32.29 14.30 2.27
C HIS A 419 31.61 14.16 0.90
N ILE A 420 32.07 14.91 -0.10
CA ILE A 420 31.40 14.97 -1.41
C ILE A 420 32.45 14.96 -2.52
N TYR A 421 32.22 14.17 -3.56
CA TYR A 421 32.92 14.25 -4.84
C TYR A 421 31.95 14.55 -5.98
N LEU A 422 32.24 15.58 -6.77
CA LEU A 422 31.51 15.97 -7.98
C LEU A 422 32.39 15.74 -9.20
N GLY A 423 32.00 14.77 -10.03
CA GLY A 423 32.70 14.36 -11.25
C GLY A 423 32.47 15.31 -12.43
N ASN A 424 33.20 15.06 -13.52
CA ASN A 424 33.13 15.90 -14.72
C ASN A 424 31.81 15.78 -15.50
N GLY A 425 30.99 14.77 -15.23
CA GLY A 425 29.69 14.56 -15.86
C GLY A 425 28.55 15.35 -15.20
N ILE A 426 28.80 16.00 -14.06
CA ILE A 426 27.82 16.79 -13.33
C ILE A 426 27.37 17.99 -14.18
N LYS A 427 26.05 18.21 -14.23
CA LYS A 427 25.42 19.34 -14.92
C LYS A 427 25.17 20.49 -13.97
N SER A 428 24.62 20.20 -12.80
CA SER A 428 24.46 21.18 -11.74
C SER A 428 24.47 20.54 -10.36
N ALA A 429 24.89 21.31 -9.35
CA ALA A 429 24.92 20.88 -7.97
C ALA A 429 24.55 22.01 -7.00
N ALA A 430 23.67 21.72 -6.04
CA ALA A 430 23.38 22.57 -4.89
C ALA A 430 23.81 21.85 -3.60
N VAL A 431 24.76 22.42 -2.88
CA VAL A 431 25.23 21.92 -1.57
C VAL A 431 24.96 23.01 -0.54
N LEU A 432 23.78 22.99 0.08
CA LEU A 432 23.23 24.10 0.86
C LEU A 432 22.94 23.73 2.32
N GLY A 433 23.43 24.52 3.28
CA GLY A 433 23.12 24.38 4.70
C GLY A 433 23.51 23.05 5.34
N ASN A 434 24.39 22.29 4.69
CA ASN A 434 24.89 21.02 5.21
C ASN A 434 25.87 21.25 6.36
N ARG A 435 25.85 20.36 7.35
CA ARG A 435 26.68 20.39 8.55
C ARG A 435 27.77 19.33 8.43
N PHE A 436 29.03 19.74 8.54
CA PHE A 436 30.19 18.87 8.38
C PHE A 436 30.99 18.77 9.68
N LYS A 437 31.45 17.57 10.02
CA LYS A 437 32.44 17.41 11.07
C LYS A 437 33.82 17.83 10.54
N GLY A 438 34.31 18.96 11.03
CA GLY A 438 35.57 19.54 10.57
C GLY A 438 35.38 20.43 9.35
N VAL A 439 36.45 20.65 8.58
CA VAL A 439 36.41 21.48 7.37
C VAL A 439 35.64 20.74 6.27
N PRO A 440 34.70 21.39 5.56
CA PRO A 440 34.05 20.78 4.40
C PRO A 440 35.08 20.34 3.35
N ASP A 441 35.22 19.02 3.19
CA ASP A 441 36.03 18.40 2.13
C ASP A 441 35.15 18.01 0.93
N ILE A 442 35.20 18.84 -0.11
CA ILE A 442 34.39 18.70 -1.32
C ILE A 442 35.32 18.71 -2.53
N GLY A 443 35.49 17.54 -3.16
CA GLY A 443 36.20 17.42 -4.43
C GLY A 443 35.31 17.87 -5.58
N ASN A 444 35.69 18.94 -6.28
CA ASN A 444 34.95 19.45 -7.44
C ASN A 444 35.78 19.32 -8.72
N ASN A 445 35.44 18.35 -9.56
CA ASN A 445 36.03 18.11 -10.88
C ASN A 445 35.05 18.41 -12.02
N THR A 446 34.03 19.25 -11.77
CA THR A 446 33.03 19.58 -12.78
C THR A 446 33.62 20.40 -13.93
N THR A 447 33.01 20.32 -15.12
CA THR A 447 33.42 21.20 -16.23
C THR A 447 33.07 22.67 -15.93
N LYS A 448 33.70 23.62 -16.64
CA LYS A 448 33.37 25.05 -16.53
C LYS A 448 31.93 25.42 -16.92
N ARG A 449 31.18 24.49 -17.54
CA ARG A 449 29.76 24.67 -17.90
C ARG A 449 28.81 24.16 -16.82
N ALA A 450 29.32 23.43 -15.83
CA ALA A 450 28.50 22.95 -14.74
C ALA A 450 28.20 24.08 -13.77
N GLU A 451 26.98 24.12 -13.27
CA GLU A 451 26.56 25.16 -12.34
C GLU A 451 26.54 24.61 -10.92
N VAL A 452 27.48 25.08 -10.10
CA VAL A 452 27.70 24.55 -8.76
C VAL A 452 27.56 25.66 -7.73
N ILE A 453 26.68 25.46 -6.75
CA ILE A 453 26.50 26.34 -5.60
C ILE A 453 26.81 25.57 -4.34
N ILE A 454 27.71 26.13 -3.55
CA ILE A 454 28.09 25.60 -2.25
C ILE A 454 27.93 26.74 -1.25
N ASP A 455 27.01 26.57 -0.31
CA ASP A 455 26.84 27.47 0.82
C ASP A 455 26.58 26.67 2.09
N HIS A 456 27.39 26.89 3.11
CA HIS A 456 27.31 26.18 4.40
C HIS A 456 26.59 26.99 5.47
N THR A 457 26.03 28.15 5.12
CA THR A 457 25.15 28.92 5.99
C THR A 457 24.02 28.03 6.47
N GLY A 458 23.89 27.90 7.78
CA GLY A 458 22.90 27.02 8.40
C GLY A 458 21.49 27.34 7.90
N LEU A 459 20.77 26.28 7.53
CA LEU A 459 19.34 26.34 7.22
C LEU A 459 18.56 25.74 8.40
N ASP A 460 17.37 26.31 8.66
CA ASP A 460 16.41 25.82 9.63
C ASP A 460 15.12 25.40 8.91
N LEU A 461 15.20 24.24 8.26
CA LEU A 461 14.10 23.62 7.52
C LEU A 461 13.40 22.59 8.40
N LYS A 462 12.07 22.66 8.42
CA LYS A 462 11.21 21.65 9.07
C LYS A 462 11.32 20.33 8.31
N GLN A 463 11.92 19.31 8.92
CA GLN A 463 11.99 17.97 8.34
C GLN A 463 10.68 17.21 8.52
N CYS A 464 10.48 16.14 7.74
CA CYS A 464 9.35 15.24 7.93
C CYS A 464 9.45 14.56 9.30
N ASP A 465 8.32 14.42 10.00
CA ASP A 465 8.24 13.75 11.30
C ASP A 465 7.13 12.70 11.26
N LEU A 466 7.52 11.43 11.28
CA LEU A 466 6.59 10.31 11.26
C LEU A 466 6.31 9.76 12.67
N SER A 467 6.86 10.36 13.73
CA SER A 467 6.74 9.84 15.10
C SER A 467 5.31 9.81 15.65
N ARG A 468 4.43 10.67 15.10
CA ARG A 468 3.00 10.72 15.43
C ARG A 468 2.13 9.80 14.58
N PHE A 469 2.65 9.26 13.47
CA PHE A 469 1.87 8.38 12.60
C PHE A 469 1.65 7.02 13.25
N GLU A 470 0.40 6.60 13.34
CA GLU A 470 0.01 5.32 13.93
C GLU A 470 -0.58 4.37 12.87
N TYR A 471 -0.11 3.12 12.91
CA TYR A 471 -0.64 2.04 12.09
C TYR A 471 -1.46 1.07 12.97
N PRO A 472 -2.79 1.03 12.87
CA PRO A 472 -3.59 0.09 13.65
C PRO A 472 -3.47 -1.30 13.02
N ASP A 473 -2.87 -2.25 13.76
CA ASP A 473 -2.61 -3.61 13.26
C ASP A 473 -3.85 -4.51 13.26
N ALA A 474 -4.73 -4.37 14.25
CA ALA A 474 -5.88 -5.25 14.47
C ALA A 474 -7.20 -4.64 13.97
N ILE A 475 -8.07 -5.49 13.43
CA ILE A 475 -9.50 -5.21 13.29
C ILE A 475 -10.18 -5.64 14.59
N TYR A 476 -11.31 -5.03 14.92
CA TYR A 476 -12.12 -5.43 16.06
C TYR A 476 -12.58 -6.88 15.96
N LYS A 477 -12.25 -7.67 16.98
CA LYS A 477 -12.84 -8.97 17.26
C LYS A 477 -14.04 -8.73 18.19
N PRO A 478 -15.27 -9.10 17.79
CA PRO A 478 -16.42 -9.00 18.69
C PRO A 478 -16.16 -9.72 20.02
N GLU A 479 -16.61 -9.15 21.13
CA GLU A 479 -16.41 -9.75 22.45
C GLU A 479 -17.05 -11.14 22.58
N LYS A 480 -18.12 -11.38 21.81
CA LYS A 480 -18.83 -12.65 21.74
C LYS A 480 -18.44 -13.41 20.47
N ALA A 481 -18.20 -14.71 20.62
CA ALA A 481 -17.91 -15.62 19.52
C ALA A 481 -19.18 -16.22 18.89
N ASP A 482 -20.36 -15.66 19.15
CA ASP A 482 -21.62 -16.18 18.60
C ASP A 482 -21.79 -15.75 17.14
N LEU A 483 -22.20 -16.70 16.29
CA LEU A 483 -22.43 -16.51 14.86
C LEU A 483 -23.93 -16.50 14.56
N PHE A 484 -24.42 -15.42 13.94
CA PHE A 484 -25.81 -15.27 13.53
C PHE A 484 -25.88 -15.26 11.99
N ASN A 485 -25.99 -16.44 11.39
CA ASN A 485 -26.08 -16.58 9.94
C ASN A 485 -27.46 -16.11 9.45
N VAL A 486 -27.50 -15.13 8.54
CA VAL A 486 -28.76 -14.56 8.01
C VAL A 486 -29.70 -15.61 7.38
N ARG A 487 -29.16 -16.74 6.90
CA ARG A 487 -29.97 -17.85 6.35
C ARG A 487 -30.81 -18.55 7.41
N ASP A 488 -30.32 -18.62 8.65
CA ASP A 488 -31.06 -19.22 9.77
C ASP A 488 -32.26 -18.34 10.17
N PHE A 489 -32.25 -17.07 9.76
CA PHE A 489 -33.34 -16.11 9.94
C PHE A 489 -34.24 -15.96 8.71
N GLY A 490 -34.00 -16.78 7.67
CA GLY A 490 -34.85 -16.90 6.49
C GLY A 490 -34.33 -16.25 5.21
N ALA A 491 -33.12 -15.65 5.22
CA ALA A 491 -32.55 -15.04 4.03
C ALA A 491 -32.28 -16.10 2.93
N LYS A 492 -32.51 -15.73 1.66
CA LYS A 492 -32.30 -16.62 0.51
C LYS A 492 -31.02 -16.29 -0.25
N GLY A 493 -30.71 -15.01 -0.47
CA GLY A 493 -29.55 -14.61 -1.26
C GLY A 493 -29.64 -15.04 -2.72
N ASP A 494 -30.85 -15.08 -3.28
CA ASP A 494 -31.17 -15.60 -4.62
C ASP A 494 -31.35 -14.50 -5.70
N ALA A 495 -31.00 -13.26 -5.37
CA ALA A 495 -31.21 -12.05 -6.17
C ALA A 495 -32.67 -11.65 -6.44
N VAL A 496 -33.65 -12.30 -5.80
CA VAL A 496 -35.08 -12.09 -6.06
C VAL A 496 -35.86 -11.82 -4.77
N THR A 497 -35.65 -12.64 -3.75
CA THR A 497 -36.34 -12.58 -2.46
C THR A 497 -35.88 -11.35 -1.67
N ASP A 498 -36.83 -10.59 -1.14
CA ASP A 498 -36.54 -9.49 -0.21
C ASP A 498 -36.09 -10.07 1.15
N ASP A 499 -34.78 -9.98 1.40
CA ASP A 499 -34.12 -10.55 2.57
C ASP A 499 -34.07 -9.56 3.75
N SER A 500 -34.61 -8.34 3.61
CA SER A 500 -34.52 -7.30 4.64
C SER A 500 -35.02 -7.75 6.01
N THR A 501 -36.13 -8.50 6.08
CA THR A 501 -36.67 -8.98 7.36
C THR A 501 -35.77 -10.02 8.03
N ALA A 502 -35.08 -10.86 7.26
CA ALA A 502 -34.16 -11.85 7.80
C ALA A 502 -32.91 -11.19 8.40
N PHE A 503 -32.37 -10.18 7.72
CA PHE A 503 -31.24 -9.38 8.22
C PHE A 503 -31.57 -8.68 9.53
N VAL A 504 -32.73 -8.00 9.61
CA VAL A 504 -33.17 -7.34 10.85
C VAL A 504 -33.33 -8.34 12.00
N LYS A 505 -33.87 -9.53 11.73
CA LYS A 505 -33.99 -10.58 12.78
C LYS A 505 -32.63 -11.06 13.28
N ALA A 506 -31.66 -11.26 12.38
CA ALA A 506 -30.31 -11.66 12.76
C ALA A 506 -29.60 -10.58 13.60
N LEU A 507 -29.73 -9.31 13.21
CA LEU A 507 -29.20 -8.17 13.95
C LEU A 507 -29.83 -8.06 15.35
N ASN A 508 -31.15 -8.16 15.46
CA ASN A 508 -31.84 -8.14 16.75
C ASN A 508 -31.43 -9.32 17.66
N ALA A 509 -31.15 -10.49 17.07
CA ALA A 509 -30.69 -11.65 17.82
C ALA A 509 -29.27 -11.42 18.38
N ALA A 510 -28.36 -10.89 17.57
CA ALA A 510 -27.02 -10.50 18.00
C ALA A 510 -27.04 -9.39 19.06
N GLU A 511 -27.90 -8.38 18.91
CA GLU A 511 -28.08 -7.32 19.90
C GLU A 511 -28.59 -7.88 21.24
N LYS A 512 -29.60 -8.75 21.20
CA LYS A 512 -30.11 -9.42 22.40
C LYS A 512 -29.06 -10.31 23.09
N ASN A 513 -28.10 -10.82 22.33
CA ASN A 513 -26.95 -11.58 22.85
C ASN A 513 -25.86 -10.67 23.46
N GLY A 514 -25.99 -9.35 23.32
CA GLY A 514 -24.97 -8.38 23.75
C GLY A 514 -23.78 -8.26 22.80
N GLY A 515 -23.92 -8.71 21.55
CA GLY A 515 -22.88 -8.68 20.53
C GLY A 515 -22.71 -10.02 19.79
N GLY A 516 -21.75 -10.06 18.89
CA GLY A 516 -21.42 -11.21 18.04
C GLY A 516 -21.26 -10.82 16.57
N THR A 517 -21.17 -11.82 15.71
CA THR A 517 -21.04 -11.63 14.25
C THR A 517 -22.32 -12.04 13.54
N VAL A 518 -22.96 -11.09 12.85
CA VAL A 518 -24.00 -11.39 11.84
C VAL A 518 -23.31 -11.74 10.53
N TYR A 519 -23.42 -13.01 10.14
CA TYR A 519 -22.69 -13.54 8.99
C TYR A 519 -23.56 -13.63 7.75
N ILE A 520 -23.00 -13.19 6.62
CA ILE A 520 -23.64 -13.16 5.30
C ILE A 520 -22.89 -14.15 4.40
N PRO A 521 -23.41 -15.37 4.21
CA PRO A 521 -22.80 -16.35 3.29
C PRO A 521 -22.81 -15.85 1.83
N VAL A 522 -22.07 -16.53 0.95
CA VAL A 522 -22.11 -16.28 -0.50
C VAL A 522 -23.56 -16.20 -1.00
N GLY A 523 -23.91 -15.16 -1.75
CA GLY A 523 -25.24 -14.96 -2.29
C GLY A 523 -25.52 -13.50 -2.67
N LYS A 524 -26.66 -13.29 -3.34
CA LYS A 524 -27.16 -11.98 -3.77
C LYS A 524 -28.41 -11.62 -3.00
N TYR A 525 -28.27 -10.79 -1.98
CA TYR A 525 -29.34 -10.48 -1.04
C TYR A 525 -30.03 -9.18 -1.44
N VAL A 526 -31.30 -9.26 -1.86
CA VAL A 526 -32.10 -8.07 -2.18
C VAL A 526 -32.59 -7.46 -0.88
N LEU A 527 -32.24 -6.20 -0.65
CA LEU A 527 -32.63 -5.45 0.54
C LEU A 527 -33.46 -4.23 0.12
N LYS A 528 -34.74 -4.24 0.47
CA LYS A 528 -35.69 -3.14 0.19
C LYS A 528 -35.86 -2.16 1.36
N LYS A 529 -35.15 -2.40 2.46
CA LYS A 529 -35.14 -1.54 3.66
C LYS A 529 -33.71 -1.22 4.07
N GLU A 530 -33.52 -0.05 4.66
CA GLU A 530 -32.27 0.36 5.28
C GLU A 530 -31.95 -0.55 6.48
N LEU A 531 -30.65 -0.68 6.78
CA LEU A 531 -30.14 -1.43 7.91
C LEU A 531 -29.53 -0.48 8.94
N ILE A 532 -29.92 -0.64 10.20
CA ILE A 532 -29.24 -0.04 11.35
C ILE A 532 -28.48 -1.18 12.02
N ILE A 533 -27.16 -1.08 12.08
CA ILE A 533 -26.31 -2.06 12.75
C ILE A 533 -26.13 -1.60 14.20
N PRO A 534 -26.60 -2.38 15.20
CA PRO A 534 -26.46 -2.03 16.61
C PRO A 534 -25.00 -1.93 17.05
N SER A 535 -24.76 -1.27 18.19
CA SER A 535 -23.42 -1.06 18.73
C SER A 535 -22.70 -2.39 18.97
N ASN A 536 -21.39 -2.41 18.71
CA ASN A 536 -20.50 -3.55 18.96
C ASN A 536 -20.86 -4.86 18.23
N ILE A 537 -21.68 -4.79 17.17
CA ILE A 537 -21.97 -5.92 16.29
C ILE A 537 -21.10 -5.84 15.03
N GLU A 538 -20.54 -6.98 14.62
CA GLU A 538 -19.90 -7.13 13.32
C GLU A 538 -20.89 -7.70 12.31
N VAL A 539 -21.02 -7.05 11.15
CA VAL A 539 -21.65 -7.63 9.96
C VAL A 539 -20.54 -8.06 9.00
N ARG A 540 -20.48 -9.36 8.69
CA ARG A 540 -19.35 -9.94 7.95
C ARG A 540 -19.81 -10.82 6.79
N GLY A 541 -19.32 -10.51 5.60
CA GLY A 541 -19.38 -11.38 4.43
C GLY A 541 -18.18 -12.32 4.32
N VAL A 542 -17.98 -12.90 3.14
CA VAL A 542 -17.00 -13.97 2.94
C VAL A 542 -15.59 -13.53 2.55
N PHE A 543 -15.39 -12.26 2.16
CA PHE A 543 -14.07 -11.79 1.75
C PHE A 543 -13.18 -11.51 2.96
N GLU A 544 -11.93 -11.99 2.89
CA GLU A 544 -10.91 -11.82 3.93
C GLU A 544 -9.83 -10.78 3.58
N ASN A 545 -9.87 -10.27 2.34
CA ASN A 545 -8.90 -9.35 1.76
C ASN A 545 -9.52 -8.64 0.53
N CYS A 546 -8.65 -8.07 -0.31
CA CYS A 546 -9.03 -7.33 -1.50
C CYS A 546 -9.86 -8.14 -2.52
N HIS A 547 -10.90 -7.50 -3.05
CA HIS A 547 -11.80 -8.12 -4.02
C HIS A 547 -12.26 -7.12 -5.08
N HIS A 548 -12.65 -7.60 -6.27
CA HIS A 548 -13.08 -6.77 -7.41
C HIS A 548 -14.29 -7.40 -8.12
N THR A 549 -15.16 -6.56 -8.65
CA THR A 549 -16.42 -6.94 -9.34
C THR A 549 -16.28 -7.60 -10.71
N LYS A 550 -15.06 -7.67 -11.26
CA LYS A 550 -14.85 -8.35 -12.53
C LYS A 550 -14.62 -9.80 -12.17
N ASN A 551 -15.58 -10.64 -12.56
CA ASN A 551 -15.36 -12.07 -12.48
C ASN A 551 -14.63 -12.52 -13.74
N GLY A 552 -13.43 -13.05 -13.55
CA GLY A 552 -12.73 -13.98 -14.40
C GLY A 552 -13.12 -13.91 -15.86
N ASN A 553 -12.38 -13.12 -16.64
CA ASN A 553 -12.17 -13.48 -18.02
C ASN A 553 -11.35 -14.78 -18.01
N SER A 554 -12.00 -15.92 -17.81
CA SER A 554 -11.58 -17.05 -18.61
C SER A 554 -11.77 -16.60 -20.04
N TRP A 555 -10.68 -16.28 -20.72
CA TRP A 555 -10.57 -16.43 -22.17
C TRP A 555 -10.86 -17.90 -22.51
N ARG A 556 -12.11 -18.36 -22.35
CA ARG A 556 -12.61 -19.57 -22.97
C ARG A 556 -13.14 -19.15 -24.33
N LYS A 557 -12.30 -19.28 -25.36
CA LYS A 557 -12.74 -19.47 -26.74
C LYS A 557 -13.56 -20.77 -26.80
N GLN A 558 -14.77 -20.77 -26.29
CA GLN A 558 -15.66 -21.93 -26.45
C GLN A 558 -17.14 -21.58 -26.65
N SER A 559 -17.55 -20.31 -26.60
CA SER A 559 -18.86 -19.91 -27.11
C SER A 559 -18.93 -18.41 -27.40
N ASN A 560 -19.57 -18.04 -28.51
CA ASN A 560 -19.86 -16.66 -28.93
C ASN A 560 -20.88 -15.91 -28.01
N LYS A 561 -20.83 -16.11 -26.69
CA LYS A 561 -21.63 -15.37 -25.71
C LYS A 561 -20.73 -14.87 -24.58
N LYS A 562 -20.65 -13.54 -24.43
CA LYS A 562 -20.19 -12.90 -23.20
C LYS A 562 -21.20 -13.23 -22.09
N VAL A 563 -20.79 -13.98 -21.08
CA VAL A 563 -21.58 -14.19 -19.86
C VAL A 563 -21.06 -13.24 -18.81
N TYR A 564 -21.81 -12.16 -18.56
CA TYR A 564 -21.55 -11.22 -17.49
C TYR A 564 -22.25 -11.75 -16.22
N SER A 565 -21.49 -12.39 -15.34
CA SER A 565 -21.95 -12.71 -13.98
C SER A 565 -21.24 -11.76 -13.03
N GLY A 566 -21.97 -10.88 -12.33
CA GLY A 566 -21.45 -10.09 -11.20
C GLY A 566 -20.67 -10.93 -10.19
N GLN A 567 -19.99 -10.30 -9.23
CA GLN A 567 -18.94 -10.92 -8.40
C GLN A 567 -19.36 -12.20 -7.67
N ARG A 568 -18.44 -13.14 -7.47
CA ARG A 568 -18.64 -14.28 -6.57
C ARG A 568 -18.37 -13.86 -5.12
N GLY A 569 -19.35 -13.98 -4.21
CA GLY A 569 -19.20 -13.63 -2.79
C GLY A 569 -20.49 -13.19 -2.10
N SER A 570 -20.38 -12.39 -1.03
CA SER A 570 -21.51 -11.81 -0.31
C SER A 570 -21.90 -10.46 -0.93
N GLU A 571 -23.02 -10.41 -1.64
CA GLU A 571 -23.48 -9.22 -2.35
C GLU A 571 -24.80 -8.68 -1.79
N LEU A 572 -24.84 -7.40 -1.44
CA LEU A 572 -26.04 -6.69 -1.00
C LEU A 572 -26.59 -5.84 -2.15
N PHE A 573 -27.80 -6.14 -2.60
CA PHE A 573 -28.51 -5.40 -3.63
C PHE A 573 -29.42 -4.37 -2.96
N ALA A 574 -29.00 -3.11 -2.99
CA ALA A 574 -29.65 -2.00 -2.30
C ALA A 574 -30.70 -1.32 -3.19
N PHE A 575 -31.94 -1.25 -2.69
CA PHE A 575 -33.07 -0.54 -3.33
C PHE A 575 -33.53 0.76 -2.63
N PRO A 576 -33.28 1.00 -1.32
CA PRO A 576 -33.69 2.24 -0.67
C PRO A 576 -33.04 3.51 -1.26
N GLY A 577 -33.74 4.65 -1.12
CA GLY A 577 -33.17 5.99 -1.34
C GLY A 577 -33.09 6.48 -2.78
N LYS A 578 -33.65 5.75 -3.77
CA LYS A 578 -33.62 6.17 -5.17
C LYS A 578 -34.28 7.53 -5.39
N GLY A 579 -33.53 8.45 -5.98
CA GLY A 579 -34.00 9.80 -6.30
C GLY A 579 -33.98 10.77 -5.12
N ASP A 580 -33.58 10.34 -3.92
CA ASP A 580 -33.53 11.16 -2.72
C ASP A 580 -32.11 11.26 -2.18
N GLU A 581 -31.40 12.30 -2.60
CA GLU A 581 -30.01 12.54 -2.17
C GLU A 581 -29.86 12.78 -0.65
N GLN A 582 -30.91 13.28 -0.01
CA GLN A 582 -30.93 13.66 1.41
C GLN A 582 -31.67 12.62 2.27
N GLY A 583 -32.06 11.49 1.67
CA GLY A 583 -32.76 10.41 2.34
C GLY A 583 -31.90 9.70 3.38
N ALA A 584 -32.50 8.70 4.04
CA ALA A 584 -31.80 7.88 5.01
C ALA A 584 -30.67 7.07 4.34
N PRO A 585 -29.44 7.07 4.90
CA PRO A 585 -28.38 6.20 4.42
C PRO A 585 -28.76 4.72 4.47
N PHE A 586 -28.28 3.94 3.50
CA PHE A 586 -28.67 2.53 3.36
C PHE A 586 -28.22 1.68 4.55
N ILE A 587 -26.96 1.79 4.95
CA ILE A 587 -26.42 1.14 6.17
C ILE A 587 -25.97 2.22 7.14
N ARG A 588 -26.50 2.17 8.37
CA ARG A 588 -26.10 3.05 9.47
C ARG A 588 -25.44 2.24 10.57
N LEU A 589 -24.23 2.62 10.95
CA LEU A 589 -23.39 1.90 11.91
C LEU A 589 -23.38 2.65 13.24
N ASN A 590 -23.97 2.09 14.29
CA ASN A 590 -23.84 2.66 15.64
C ASN A 590 -22.42 2.54 16.17
N ALA A 591 -22.11 3.27 17.25
CA ALA A 591 -20.80 3.29 17.87
C ALA A 591 -20.23 1.86 18.09
N GLY A 592 -18.98 1.65 17.71
CA GLY A 592 -18.30 0.35 17.84
C GLY A 592 -18.71 -0.72 16.82
N ALA A 593 -19.75 -0.51 16.00
CA ALA A 593 -20.17 -1.47 14.98
C ALA A 593 -19.13 -1.62 13.85
N SER A 594 -19.12 -2.78 13.20
CA SER A 594 -18.22 -3.04 12.07
C SER A 594 -18.90 -3.66 10.86
N LEU A 595 -18.39 -3.33 9.68
CA LEU A 595 -18.81 -3.88 8.39
C LEU A 595 -17.60 -4.49 7.68
N ARG A 596 -17.70 -5.76 7.24
CA ARG A 596 -16.56 -6.43 6.63
C ARG A 596 -16.91 -7.37 5.48
N GLY A 597 -16.03 -7.44 4.48
CA GLY A 597 -15.92 -8.57 3.56
C GLY A 597 -17.10 -8.75 2.60
N LEU A 598 -17.65 -7.64 2.08
CA LEU A 598 -18.87 -7.67 1.26
C LEU A 598 -18.88 -6.65 0.12
N THR A 599 -19.80 -6.85 -0.81
CA THR A 599 -20.03 -5.98 -1.98
C THR A 599 -21.42 -5.37 -1.91
N ILE A 600 -21.56 -4.08 -2.18
CA ILE A 600 -22.83 -3.35 -2.21
C ILE A 600 -23.07 -2.81 -3.61
N TYR A 601 -24.21 -3.14 -4.20
CA TYR A 601 -24.63 -2.76 -5.54
C TYR A 601 -26.03 -2.16 -5.52
N TYR A 602 -26.26 -1.10 -6.30
CA TYR A 602 -27.58 -0.48 -6.52
C TYR A 602 -28.13 -0.90 -7.89
N PRO A 603 -29.05 -1.88 -7.99
CA PRO A 603 -29.58 -2.35 -9.27
C PRO A 603 -30.35 -1.30 -10.06
N GLU A 604 -30.82 -0.26 -9.38
CA GLU A 604 -31.59 0.83 -9.97
C GLU A 604 -30.75 2.06 -10.32
N GLN A 605 -29.43 2.02 -10.11
CA GLN A 605 -28.48 2.98 -10.68
C GLN A 605 -27.97 2.44 -12.01
N LYS A 606 -28.51 2.98 -13.10
CA LYS A 606 -28.35 2.43 -14.46
C LYS A 606 -27.53 3.35 -15.35
N TRP A 607 -26.64 2.77 -16.14
CA TRP A 607 -25.90 3.52 -17.14
C TRP A 607 -26.81 4.11 -18.22
N SER A 608 -27.80 3.34 -18.69
CA SER A 608 -28.75 3.80 -19.71
C SER A 608 -29.60 5.01 -19.28
N ASP A 609 -29.80 5.22 -17.98
CA ASP A 609 -30.46 6.42 -17.45
C ASP A 609 -29.53 7.63 -17.53
N TYR A 610 -28.25 7.46 -17.16
CA TYR A 610 -27.21 8.48 -17.36
C TYR A 610 -27.06 8.84 -18.85
N GLU A 611 -27.06 7.86 -19.76
CA GLU A 611 -26.89 8.14 -21.19
C GLU A 611 -27.98 9.07 -21.73
N LYS A 612 -29.20 8.99 -21.20
CA LYS A 612 -30.35 9.83 -21.57
C LYS A 612 -30.33 11.20 -20.90
N SER A 613 -30.03 11.25 -19.59
CA SER A 613 -30.17 12.48 -18.78
C SER A 613 -28.86 13.29 -18.65
N LYS A 614 -27.72 12.63 -18.87
CA LYS A 614 -26.36 13.09 -18.51
C LYS A 614 -26.18 13.41 -17.02
N ALA A 615 -27.02 12.82 -16.17
CA ALA A 615 -26.96 12.92 -14.72
C ALA A 615 -27.21 11.55 -14.08
N PHE A 616 -26.38 11.19 -13.09
CA PHE A 616 -26.62 9.98 -12.31
C PHE A 616 -27.86 10.12 -11.44
N THR A 617 -28.55 9.02 -11.19
CA THR A 617 -29.71 9.02 -10.28
C THR A 617 -29.21 9.33 -8.86
N PRO A 618 -29.77 10.33 -8.16
CA PRO A 618 -29.33 10.63 -6.80
C PRO A 618 -29.71 9.52 -5.82
N TYR A 619 -28.83 9.26 -4.86
CA TYR A 619 -29.07 8.38 -3.70
C TYR A 619 -28.45 9.02 -2.45
N PRO A 620 -28.89 8.65 -1.24
CA PRO A 620 -28.23 9.07 -0.01
C PRO A 620 -26.89 8.34 0.15
N TRP A 621 -26.21 8.56 1.28
CA TRP A 621 -24.99 7.81 1.62
C TRP A 621 -25.25 6.31 1.65
N THR A 622 -24.30 5.53 1.12
CA THR A 622 -24.42 4.06 1.18
C THR A 622 -24.17 3.57 2.60
N VAL A 623 -23.15 4.12 3.26
CA VAL A 623 -22.79 3.83 4.65
C VAL A 623 -22.67 5.14 5.43
N GLN A 624 -23.15 5.17 6.67
CA GLN A 624 -22.94 6.28 7.60
C GLN A 624 -22.55 5.77 8.99
N SER A 625 -21.52 6.34 9.60
CA SER A 625 -21.23 6.16 11.03
C SER A 625 -22.13 7.06 11.86
N LEU A 626 -22.72 6.52 12.92
CA LEU A 626 -23.56 7.26 13.87
C LEU A 626 -22.84 7.56 15.20
N GLY A 627 -21.56 7.22 15.31
CA GLY A 627 -20.78 7.44 16.52
C GLY A 627 -19.35 6.88 16.43
N PRO A 628 -18.60 6.96 17.53
CA PRO A 628 -17.17 6.66 17.55
C PRO A 628 -16.88 5.17 17.38
N ASN A 629 -15.63 4.86 17.04
CA ASN A 629 -15.09 3.50 16.93
C ASN A 629 -15.79 2.61 15.89
N VAL A 630 -16.43 3.20 14.89
CA VAL A 630 -17.00 2.46 13.74
C VAL A 630 -15.88 1.97 12.82
N ARG A 631 -16.04 0.76 12.28
CA ARG A 631 -14.98 0.09 11.51
C ARG A 631 -15.48 -0.47 10.19
N MET A 632 -14.66 -0.35 9.14
CA MET A 632 -14.94 -0.95 7.84
C MET A 632 -13.69 -1.65 7.32
N LYS A 633 -13.82 -2.92 6.90
CA LYS A 633 -12.73 -3.63 6.23
C LYS A 633 -13.20 -4.42 5.01
N ASP A 634 -12.47 -4.40 3.90
CA ASP A 634 -12.78 -5.25 2.74
C ASP A 634 -14.22 -5.03 2.24
N VAL A 635 -14.61 -3.76 2.03
CA VAL A 635 -15.95 -3.38 1.55
C VAL A 635 -15.86 -2.75 0.16
N LEU A 636 -16.69 -3.25 -0.76
CA LEU A 636 -16.72 -2.78 -2.15
C LEU A 636 -18.07 -2.12 -2.50
N LEU A 637 -18.02 -0.89 -3.01
CA LEU A 637 -19.16 -0.14 -3.51
C LEU A 637 -19.19 -0.14 -5.05
N VAL A 638 -20.14 -0.84 -5.66
CA VAL A 638 -20.12 -1.06 -7.12
C VAL A 638 -20.46 0.22 -7.88
N ASN A 639 -21.53 0.91 -7.51
CA ASN A 639 -22.07 2.06 -8.26
C ASN A 639 -22.78 3.06 -7.34
N SER A 640 -22.28 3.21 -6.12
CA SER A 640 -22.83 4.12 -5.12
C SER A 640 -22.78 5.58 -5.58
N TYR A 641 -23.85 6.33 -5.40
CA TYR A 641 -23.83 7.77 -5.67
C TYR A 641 -22.97 8.52 -4.64
N LYS A 642 -23.24 8.29 -3.35
CA LYS A 642 -22.40 8.70 -2.23
C LYS A 642 -21.90 7.45 -1.48
N GLY A 643 -20.61 7.36 -1.22
CA GLY A 643 -19.96 6.19 -0.65
C GLY A 643 -20.19 6.07 0.86
N ALA A 644 -19.34 6.69 1.67
CA ALA A 644 -19.38 6.59 3.12
C ALA A 644 -19.27 7.97 3.82
N ASP A 645 -20.11 8.17 4.83
CA ASP A 645 -20.16 9.35 5.69
C ASP A 645 -19.69 9.02 7.12
N PHE A 646 -18.53 9.55 7.46
CA PHE A 646 -17.93 9.56 8.79
C PHE A 646 -17.65 11.00 9.23
N GLY A 647 -18.47 11.95 8.80
CA GLY A 647 -18.31 13.36 9.14
C GLY A 647 -19.57 14.00 9.70
N THR A 648 -20.75 13.40 9.55
CA THR A 648 -21.99 13.96 10.13
C THR A 648 -22.05 13.83 11.65
N TYR A 649 -21.50 12.76 12.21
CA TYR A 649 -21.48 12.47 13.65
C TYR A 649 -20.04 12.35 14.15
N ASP A 650 -19.86 12.28 15.47
CA ASP A 650 -18.56 11.97 16.08
C ASP A 650 -17.99 10.68 15.48
N SER A 651 -16.85 10.83 14.80
CA SER A 651 -16.16 9.76 14.08
C SER A 651 -14.86 9.35 14.76
N THR A 652 -14.66 9.74 16.02
CA THR A 652 -13.44 9.45 16.79
C THR A 652 -13.16 7.95 16.84
N GLY A 653 -11.94 7.54 16.48
CA GLY A 653 -11.54 6.13 16.47
C GLY A 653 -12.02 5.35 15.26
N HIS A 654 -12.52 6.01 14.20
CA HIS A 654 -12.89 5.32 12.97
C HIS A 654 -11.69 4.55 12.38
N ASN A 655 -11.94 3.36 11.86
CA ASN A 655 -10.92 2.55 11.20
C ASN A 655 -11.47 1.98 9.88
N ILE A 656 -11.01 2.55 8.78
CA ILE A 656 -11.43 2.21 7.41
C ILE A 656 -10.21 1.63 6.68
N ASP A 657 -10.28 0.36 6.32
CA ASP A 657 -9.20 -0.35 5.63
C ASP A 657 -9.75 -1.11 4.41
N TYR A 658 -9.34 -0.74 3.19
CA TYR A 658 -9.88 -1.32 1.95
C TYR A 658 -11.39 -1.06 1.77
N LEU A 659 -11.78 0.22 1.76
CA LEU A 659 -13.05 0.65 1.17
C LEU A 659 -12.81 0.99 -0.30
N CYS A 660 -13.34 0.19 -1.22
CA CYS A 660 -13.07 0.36 -2.65
C CYS A 660 -14.35 0.49 -3.48
N GLY A 661 -14.27 1.02 -4.69
CA GLY A 661 -15.45 1.03 -5.56
C GLY A 661 -15.44 2.02 -6.72
N ALA A 662 -16.56 2.06 -7.45
CA ALA A 662 -16.89 3.15 -8.35
C ALA A 662 -18.01 3.97 -7.70
N VAL A 663 -17.63 5.14 -7.20
CA VAL A 663 -18.51 6.13 -6.57
C VAL A 663 -18.77 7.28 -7.54
N LEU A 664 -19.99 7.83 -7.56
CA LEU A 664 -20.41 8.70 -8.66
C LEU A 664 -20.42 10.20 -8.33
N LYS A 665 -20.55 10.57 -7.04
CA LYS A 665 -20.56 11.97 -6.58
C LYS A 665 -19.57 12.24 -5.45
N THR A 666 -19.64 11.48 -4.36
CA THR A 666 -18.75 11.68 -3.21
C THR A 666 -18.32 10.33 -2.66
N GLY A 667 -17.00 10.10 -2.57
CA GLY A 667 -16.47 8.80 -2.13
C GLY A 667 -16.51 8.63 -0.62
N LEU A 668 -15.60 9.29 0.09
CA LEU A 668 -15.49 9.24 1.55
C LEU A 668 -15.54 10.66 2.12
N TYR A 669 -16.33 10.85 3.18
CA TYR A 669 -16.38 12.07 3.97
C TYR A 669 -15.95 11.77 5.42
N ILE A 670 -14.91 12.45 5.92
CA ILE A 670 -14.47 12.43 7.31
C ILE A 670 -14.57 13.84 7.88
N ASP A 671 -15.14 14.00 9.05
CA ASP A 671 -15.17 15.23 9.86
C ASP A 671 -15.47 14.84 11.32
N ASN A 672 -15.48 15.80 12.25
CA ASN A 672 -15.85 15.59 13.65
C ASN A 672 -15.10 14.42 14.32
N CYS A 673 -13.81 14.25 14.00
CA CYS A 673 -12.93 13.30 14.67
C CYS A 673 -12.12 14.00 15.77
N PHE A 674 -12.54 13.87 17.02
CA PHE A 674 -11.94 14.53 18.20
C PHE A 674 -10.83 13.69 18.83
N GLY A 675 -10.09 12.98 18.00
CA GLY A 675 -9.02 12.10 18.42
C GLY A 675 -8.37 11.46 17.20
N LYS A 676 -8.04 10.18 17.32
CA LYS A 676 -7.36 9.44 16.25
C LYS A 676 -8.34 8.89 15.23
N GLY A 677 -8.08 9.15 13.96
CA GLY A 677 -8.74 8.55 12.79
C GLY A 677 -7.78 7.70 11.98
N PHE A 678 -8.31 6.72 11.24
CA PHE A 678 -7.52 5.82 10.40
C PHE A 678 -8.23 5.53 9.08
N VAL A 679 -7.64 6.00 7.98
CA VAL A 679 -8.11 5.74 6.60
C VAL A 679 -6.99 5.15 5.76
N LYS A 680 -7.08 3.85 5.44
CA LYS A 680 -6.04 3.09 4.75
C LYS A 680 -6.59 2.32 3.56
N ASN A 681 -5.79 2.18 2.52
CA ASN A 681 -6.08 1.33 1.35
C ASN A 681 -7.42 1.64 0.65
N VAL A 682 -8.01 2.82 0.85
CA VAL A 682 -9.27 3.24 0.23
C VAL A 682 -9.04 3.58 -1.23
N GLN A 683 -9.90 3.10 -2.13
CA GLN A 683 -9.68 3.23 -3.57
C GLN A 683 -10.95 3.50 -4.38
N TRP A 684 -10.94 4.58 -5.17
CA TRP A 684 -11.97 4.87 -6.16
C TRP A 684 -11.46 4.61 -7.57
N ASN A 685 -12.05 3.64 -8.26
CA ASN A 685 -11.70 3.34 -9.64
C ASN A 685 -12.96 2.99 -10.47
N PRO A 686 -13.21 3.69 -11.58
CA PRO A 686 -14.28 3.36 -12.53
C PRO A 686 -14.32 1.90 -13.00
N SER A 687 -13.21 1.15 -12.92
CA SER A 687 -13.16 -0.28 -13.22
C SER A 687 -14.16 -1.12 -12.42
N PHE A 688 -14.45 -0.74 -11.16
CA PHE A 688 -15.33 -1.49 -10.28
C PHE A 688 -16.79 -1.54 -10.76
N TRP A 689 -17.24 -0.62 -11.63
CA TRP A 689 -18.52 -0.76 -12.32
C TRP A 689 -18.33 -1.02 -13.81
N GLY A 690 -17.41 -0.29 -14.45
CA GLY A 690 -17.19 -0.32 -15.89
C GLY A 690 -16.76 -1.68 -16.43
N TRP A 691 -16.08 -2.50 -15.63
CA TRP A 691 -15.72 -3.88 -16.02
C TRP A 691 -16.59 -4.95 -15.35
N SER A 692 -17.59 -4.55 -14.57
CA SER A 692 -18.42 -5.48 -13.82
C SER A 692 -19.36 -6.27 -14.71
N GLY A 693 -19.80 -7.42 -14.20
CA GLY A 693 -20.83 -8.24 -14.84
C GLY A 693 -22.28 -7.87 -14.48
N TYR A 694 -22.51 -6.73 -13.82
CA TYR A 694 -23.85 -6.33 -13.41
C TYR A 694 -24.69 -5.79 -14.59
N PRO A 695 -26.03 -5.95 -14.55
CA PRO A 695 -26.92 -5.37 -15.56
C PRO A 695 -26.74 -3.85 -15.69
N ASP A 696 -26.85 -3.35 -16.92
CA ASP A 696 -26.83 -1.91 -17.23
C ASP A 696 -25.59 -1.17 -16.68
N SER A 697 -24.43 -1.84 -16.73
CA SER A 697 -23.13 -1.23 -16.46
C SER A 697 -22.60 -0.47 -17.69
N PRO A 698 -21.64 0.46 -17.52
CA PRO A 698 -21.10 1.29 -18.60
C PRO A 698 -20.36 0.54 -19.71
N GLY A 699 -20.06 -0.75 -19.53
CA GLY A 699 -19.34 -1.57 -20.52
C GLY A 699 -17.84 -1.32 -20.64
N GLY A 700 -17.31 -0.26 -20.01
CA GLY A 700 -15.88 -0.02 -19.84
C GLY A 700 -15.54 1.04 -18.77
N SER A 701 -14.31 1.00 -18.27
CA SER A 701 -13.84 1.91 -17.20
C SER A 701 -13.58 3.32 -17.71
N ARG A 702 -13.21 3.48 -18.98
CA ARG A 702 -12.88 4.80 -19.56
C ARG A 702 -14.13 5.63 -19.78
N GLU A 703 -15.21 4.99 -20.22
CA GLU A 703 -16.53 5.57 -20.41
C GLU A 703 -17.04 6.16 -19.10
N LEU A 704 -16.96 5.39 -18.01
CA LEU A 704 -17.34 5.89 -16.69
C LEU A 704 -16.37 6.98 -16.18
N ARG A 705 -15.05 6.80 -16.33
CA ARG A 705 -14.03 7.79 -15.95
C ARG A 705 -14.30 9.16 -16.57
N ASP A 706 -14.61 9.19 -17.86
CA ASP A 706 -14.84 10.44 -18.61
C ASP A 706 -16.09 11.19 -18.14
N VAL A 707 -16.98 10.51 -17.42
CA VAL A 707 -18.13 11.12 -16.74
C VAL A 707 -17.81 11.52 -15.32
N VAL A 708 -17.29 10.59 -14.50
CA VAL A 708 -17.06 10.84 -13.07
C VAL A 708 -16.01 11.91 -12.82
N ARG A 709 -15.10 12.15 -13.79
CA ARG A 709 -14.20 13.30 -13.74
C ARG A 709 -14.92 14.66 -13.69
N TYR A 710 -16.23 14.74 -13.96
CA TYR A 710 -17.03 15.97 -13.81
C TYR A 710 -17.94 15.97 -12.58
N THR A 711 -18.10 14.84 -11.89
CA THR A 711 -19.10 14.69 -10.81
C THR A 711 -18.51 14.26 -9.48
N LEU A 712 -17.41 13.50 -9.48
CA LEU A 712 -16.87 12.84 -8.30
C LEU A 712 -15.87 13.72 -7.55
N THR A 713 -16.15 14.00 -6.29
CA THR A 713 -15.14 14.32 -5.27
C THR A 713 -14.75 13.04 -4.55
N GLY A 714 -13.50 12.59 -4.74
CA GLY A 714 -13.04 11.29 -4.21
C GLY A 714 -13.07 11.25 -2.69
N PHE A 715 -12.43 12.23 -2.06
CA PHE A 715 -12.34 12.33 -0.61
C PHE A 715 -12.69 13.74 -0.15
N VAL A 716 -13.40 13.84 0.98
CA VAL A 716 -13.68 15.09 1.68
C VAL A 716 -13.19 14.92 3.11
N PHE A 717 -12.27 15.78 3.54
CA PHE A 717 -11.71 15.77 4.88
C PHE A 717 -11.95 17.12 5.57
N GLY A 718 -12.76 17.11 6.62
CA GLY A 718 -12.96 18.21 7.57
C GLY A 718 -12.05 18.07 8.78
N TYR A 719 -12.59 18.38 9.97
CA TYR A 719 -11.83 18.34 11.20
C TYR A 719 -11.51 16.90 11.65
N SER A 720 -10.21 16.67 11.89
CA SER A 720 -9.67 15.52 12.60
C SER A 720 -8.52 16.00 13.47
N GLU A 721 -8.51 15.63 14.75
CA GLU A 721 -7.43 15.99 15.67
C GLU A 721 -6.12 15.28 15.30
N GLN A 722 -6.21 14.01 14.87
CA GLN A 722 -5.07 13.25 14.35
C GLN A 722 -5.52 12.18 13.35
N GLU A 723 -5.55 12.53 12.08
CA GLU A 723 -5.81 11.58 11.00
C GLU A 723 -4.53 10.80 10.64
N ASN A 724 -4.66 9.48 10.49
CA ASN A 724 -3.58 8.59 10.05
C ASN A 724 -3.97 7.95 8.72
N MET A 725 -3.49 8.56 7.63
CA MET A 725 -3.86 8.13 6.28
C MET A 725 -2.74 7.36 5.59
N LEU A 726 -3.03 6.21 4.95
CA LEU A 726 -2.02 5.42 4.25
C LEU A 726 -2.51 4.79 2.94
N GLN A 727 -1.78 5.02 1.85
CA GLN A 727 -1.93 4.28 0.57
C GLN A 727 -3.33 4.34 -0.06
N ASN A 728 -4.03 5.47 0.07
CA ASN A 728 -5.33 5.69 -0.59
C ASN A 728 -5.15 6.11 -2.05
N PHE A 729 -6.17 5.87 -2.88
CA PHE A 729 -6.11 6.15 -4.32
C PHE A 729 -7.45 6.64 -4.90
N SER A 730 -7.38 7.50 -5.90
CA SER A 730 -8.53 7.80 -6.77
C SER A 730 -8.13 7.93 -8.23
N PHE A 731 -8.96 7.40 -9.14
CA PHE A 731 -8.80 7.53 -10.58
C PHE A 731 -10.05 8.14 -11.23
N GLY A 732 -9.89 9.21 -12.00
CA GLY A 732 -11.00 9.81 -12.74
C GLY A 732 -11.93 10.67 -11.89
N THR A 733 -11.39 11.58 -11.09
CA THR A 733 -12.17 12.46 -10.20
C THR A 733 -12.29 13.87 -10.75
N LYS A 734 -13.37 14.58 -10.41
CA LYS A 734 -13.40 16.05 -10.55
C LYS A 734 -12.41 16.66 -9.58
N THR A 735 -12.53 16.26 -8.32
CA THR A 735 -11.65 16.65 -7.23
C THR A 735 -11.12 15.39 -6.57
N GLY A 736 -9.80 15.20 -6.55
CA GLY A 736 -9.17 14.07 -5.87
C GLY A 736 -9.50 14.09 -4.38
N ILE A 737 -9.02 15.12 -3.68
CA ILE A 737 -9.33 15.40 -2.28
C ILE A 737 -9.80 16.84 -2.11
N HIS A 738 -10.83 17.05 -1.29
CA HIS A 738 -11.29 18.35 -0.85
C HIS A 738 -11.14 18.47 0.67
N PHE A 739 -10.24 19.33 1.12
CA PHE A 739 -10.07 19.69 2.52
C PHE A 739 -11.01 20.84 2.86
N ILE A 740 -11.90 20.63 3.81
CA ILE A 740 -12.90 21.61 4.23
C ILE A 740 -12.58 22.12 5.65
N GLY A 741 -13.02 23.34 5.94
CA GLY A 741 -13.01 23.85 7.31
C GLY A 741 -14.31 23.49 8.03
N ASN A 742 -14.19 22.79 9.16
CA ASN A 742 -15.29 22.68 10.11
C ASN A 742 -15.53 24.06 10.76
N PRO A 743 -16.78 24.57 10.78
CA PRO A 743 -17.06 25.90 11.31
C PRO A 743 -16.67 26.11 12.78
N GLU A 744 -16.67 25.04 13.58
CA GLU A 744 -16.41 25.08 15.01
C GLU A 744 -14.95 24.69 15.35
N HIS A 745 -14.34 23.82 14.54
CA HIS A 745 -13.09 23.16 14.91
C HIS A 745 -11.92 23.38 13.93
N GLY A 746 -12.16 23.94 12.74
CA GLY A 746 -11.14 24.16 11.71
C GLY A 746 -10.94 22.94 10.78
N GLY A 747 -9.79 22.84 10.13
CA GLY A 747 -9.50 21.76 9.18
C GLY A 747 -8.80 20.53 9.80
N ILE A 748 -8.42 19.60 8.92
CA ILE A 748 -7.74 18.35 9.27
C ILE A 748 -6.34 18.56 9.87
N ASN A 749 -5.99 17.78 10.90
CA ASN A 749 -4.62 17.59 11.37
C ASN A 749 -4.21 16.13 11.23
N GLY A 750 -2.92 15.86 11.17
CA GLY A 750 -2.37 14.50 11.16
C GLY A 750 -1.38 14.25 10.03
N THR A 751 -1.00 12.98 9.87
CA THR A 751 0.03 12.53 8.94
C THR A 751 -0.59 11.67 7.86
N LEU A 752 -0.57 12.19 6.63
CA LEU A 752 -1.14 11.55 5.47
C LEU A 752 0.00 11.06 4.58
N ILE A 753 0.06 9.76 4.34
CA ILE A 753 1.18 9.10 3.70
C ILE A 753 0.72 8.40 2.42
N ALA A 754 1.51 8.52 1.35
CA ALA A 754 1.42 7.66 0.18
C ALA A 754 0.08 7.72 -0.57
N HIS A 755 -0.53 8.91 -0.70
CA HIS A 755 -1.76 9.05 -1.48
C HIS A 755 -1.49 9.16 -2.99
N GLY A 756 -2.34 8.52 -3.79
CA GLY A 756 -2.31 8.65 -5.24
C GLY A 756 -3.60 9.27 -5.80
N ILE A 757 -3.48 10.27 -6.66
CA ILE A 757 -4.60 10.79 -7.45
C ILE A 757 -4.22 10.66 -8.92
N ASP A 758 -4.98 9.91 -9.69
CA ASP A 758 -4.80 9.76 -11.13
C ASP A 758 -5.97 10.37 -11.91
N HIS A 759 -5.64 11.07 -12.99
CA HIS A 759 -6.62 11.58 -13.96
C HIS A 759 -7.71 12.46 -13.31
N SER A 760 -7.33 13.38 -12.43
CA SER A 760 -8.27 14.32 -11.80
C SER A 760 -8.42 15.62 -12.58
N GLY A 761 -9.50 16.37 -12.36
CA GLY A 761 -9.58 17.77 -12.80
C GLY A 761 -8.73 18.69 -11.93
N VAL A 762 -8.97 18.62 -10.61
CA VAL A 762 -8.12 19.20 -9.57
C VAL A 762 -7.69 18.11 -8.61
N SER A 763 -6.39 17.98 -8.34
CA SER A 763 -5.93 16.91 -7.44
C SER A 763 -6.35 17.19 -6.01
N MET A 764 -6.05 18.39 -5.49
CA MET A 764 -6.40 18.76 -4.10
C MET A 764 -6.97 20.18 -4.04
N VAL A 765 -8.07 20.35 -3.32
CA VAL A 765 -8.71 21.64 -3.04
C VAL A 765 -8.67 21.89 -1.54
N PHE A 766 -8.34 23.11 -1.12
CA PHE A 766 -8.26 23.50 0.28
C PHE A 766 -9.16 24.71 0.56
N ASP A 767 -10.23 24.49 1.34
CA ASP A 767 -11.00 25.55 1.98
C ASP A 767 -10.46 25.84 3.38
N ASP A 768 -9.96 24.81 4.09
CA ASP A 768 -9.11 24.97 5.26
C ASP A 768 -8.30 23.68 5.53
N VAL A 769 -7.28 23.80 6.36
CA VAL A 769 -6.52 22.71 6.98
C VAL A 769 -6.27 23.07 8.44
N GLY A 770 -5.89 22.10 9.26
CA GLY A 770 -5.43 22.35 10.63
C GLY A 770 -4.02 22.96 10.66
N ASP A 771 -3.49 23.17 11.86
CA ASP A 771 -2.15 23.73 12.07
C ASP A 771 -1.02 22.69 11.93
N ASP A 772 -1.36 21.39 11.87
CA ASP A 772 -0.40 20.28 11.82
C ASP A 772 -0.82 19.20 10.79
N ALA A 773 -1.10 19.62 9.56
CA ALA A 773 -1.34 18.70 8.45
C ALA A 773 -0.04 18.41 7.66
N GLN A 774 0.34 17.14 7.60
CA GLN A 774 1.52 16.67 6.87
C GLN A 774 1.15 15.71 5.73
N PHE A 775 1.68 15.98 4.55
CA PHE A 775 1.47 15.21 3.32
C PHE A 775 2.81 14.64 2.86
N VAL A 776 2.97 13.32 2.97
CA VAL A 776 4.25 12.63 2.74
C VAL A 776 4.11 11.68 1.57
N ASN A 777 5.00 11.82 0.58
CA ASN A 777 5.06 10.95 -0.60
C ASN A 777 3.72 10.89 -1.33
N PHE A 778 3.13 12.04 -1.65
CA PHE A 778 1.93 12.09 -2.48
C PHE A 778 2.32 12.02 -3.95
N GLN A 779 1.54 11.29 -4.75
CA GLN A 779 1.65 11.31 -6.21
C GLN A 779 0.33 11.78 -6.81
N ILE A 780 0.37 12.84 -7.61
CA ILE A 780 -0.83 13.54 -8.07
C ILE A 780 -0.82 13.81 -9.57
N VAL A 781 -1.93 13.50 -10.23
CA VAL A 781 -2.12 13.73 -11.65
C VAL A 781 -3.41 14.48 -11.89
N SER A 782 -3.23 15.65 -12.49
CA SER A 782 -4.30 16.47 -12.99
C SER A 782 -4.26 16.49 -14.51
N MET A 783 -5.43 16.32 -15.13
CA MET A 783 -5.63 16.41 -16.56
C MET A 783 -6.33 17.74 -16.89
N GLU A 784 -6.16 18.19 -18.13
CA GLU A 784 -6.87 19.38 -18.60
C GLU A 784 -8.39 19.15 -18.56
N MET A 785 -9.08 20.06 -17.90
CA MET A 785 -10.54 20.15 -17.85
C MET A 785 -10.97 21.60 -18.05
N ASP A 786 -11.85 21.84 -19.02
CA ASP A 786 -12.36 23.17 -19.37
C ASP A 786 -11.23 24.21 -19.60
N ALA A 787 -10.17 23.78 -20.29
CA ALA A 787 -8.94 24.53 -20.56
C ALA A 787 -8.13 24.92 -19.32
N ARG A 788 -8.29 24.19 -18.20
CA ARG A 788 -7.56 24.40 -16.95
C ARG A 788 -6.94 23.12 -16.44
N ARG A 789 -5.78 23.21 -15.81
CA ARG A 789 -5.20 22.12 -15.01
C ARG A 789 -4.65 22.68 -13.71
N ARG A 790 -5.13 22.17 -12.57
CA ARG A 790 -4.62 22.53 -11.24
C ARG A 790 -4.26 21.29 -10.45
N TYR A 791 -3.04 21.26 -9.93
CA TYR A 791 -2.63 20.27 -8.94
C TYR A 791 -3.26 20.62 -7.60
N LEU A 792 -2.99 21.85 -7.12
CA LEU A 792 -3.50 22.35 -5.86
C LEU A 792 -4.28 23.65 -6.11
N ASP A 793 -5.47 23.73 -5.54
CA ASP A 793 -6.33 24.91 -5.50
C ASP A 793 -6.54 25.31 -4.02
N ILE A 794 -5.76 26.27 -3.55
CA ILE A 794 -5.76 26.75 -2.17
C ILE A 794 -6.55 28.05 -2.13
N ARG A 795 -7.78 27.98 -1.61
CA ARG A 795 -8.77 29.05 -1.71
C ARG A 795 -8.48 30.22 -0.78
N ASP A 796 -9.31 31.26 -0.90
CA ASP A 796 -9.34 32.38 0.05
C ASP A 796 -9.79 31.91 1.44
N GLY A 797 -9.22 32.50 2.49
CA GLY A 797 -9.66 32.28 3.88
C GLY A 797 -9.13 31.02 4.57
N VAL A 798 -8.22 30.26 3.94
CA VAL A 798 -7.46 29.17 4.58
C VAL A 798 -6.61 29.76 5.70
N LYS A 799 -6.76 29.22 6.91
CA LYS A 799 -6.09 29.72 8.12
C LYS A 799 -4.95 28.82 8.57
N GLY A 800 -5.09 27.51 8.33
CA GLY A 800 -4.12 26.52 8.79
C GLY A 800 -2.85 26.43 7.97
N LYS A 801 -2.09 25.37 8.27
CA LYS A 801 -0.73 25.15 7.78
C LYS A 801 -0.59 23.75 7.19
N ALA A 802 -0.08 23.68 5.96
CA ALA A 802 0.14 22.41 5.27
C ALA A 802 1.62 22.23 4.92
N GLN A 803 2.14 21.03 5.19
CA GLN A 803 3.53 20.67 4.91
C GLN A 803 3.58 19.49 3.94
N PHE A 804 4.24 19.68 2.81
CA PHE A 804 4.41 18.68 1.77
C PHE A 804 5.86 18.21 1.72
N TYR A 805 6.02 16.90 1.81
CA TYR A 805 7.28 16.19 1.74
C TYR A 805 7.26 15.24 0.55
N SER A 806 8.12 15.46 -0.43
CA SER A 806 8.25 14.61 -1.62
C SER A 806 6.94 14.45 -2.41
N LEU A 807 6.28 15.56 -2.74
CA LEU A 807 5.09 15.59 -3.59
C LEU A 807 5.50 15.45 -5.07
N LEU A 808 5.06 14.38 -5.72
CA LEU A 808 5.33 14.11 -7.13
C LEU A 808 4.09 14.40 -7.99
N GLY A 809 4.21 15.20 -9.04
CA GLY A 809 3.09 15.57 -9.90
C GLY A 809 3.37 15.41 -11.39
N TRP A 810 2.37 14.98 -12.17
CA TRP A 810 2.43 14.99 -13.65
C TRP A 810 1.06 15.14 -14.32
N GLY A 811 1.02 15.40 -15.63
CA GLY A 811 -0.20 15.50 -16.45
C GLY A 811 0.10 15.52 -17.96
N HIS A 812 -0.93 15.36 -18.80
CA HIS A 812 -0.78 15.37 -20.27
C HIS A 812 -1.12 16.73 -20.90
N ASN A 813 -0.58 17.01 -22.10
CA ASN A 813 -0.73 18.22 -22.92
C ASN A 813 -0.26 19.56 -22.29
N PRO A 814 0.25 20.51 -23.10
CA PRO A 814 0.39 21.88 -22.65
C PRO A 814 -1.01 22.49 -22.46
N CYS A 815 -1.35 22.84 -21.24
CA CYS A 815 -2.57 23.56 -20.87
C CYS A 815 -2.21 25.03 -20.60
N ALA A 816 -3.06 25.96 -21.02
CA ALA A 816 -3.05 27.32 -20.48
C ALA A 816 -3.43 27.23 -18.98
N GLU A 817 -2.87 28.07 -18.12
CA GLU A 817 -3.09 28.08 -16.66
C GLU A 817 -2.25 27.17 -15.72
N THR A 818 -2.20 27.63 -14.47
CA THR A 818 -1.22 27.40 -13.38
C THR A 818 -1.23 26.01 -12.72
N GLY A 819 -0.04 25.46 -12.40
CA GLY A 819 0.10 24.22 -11.61
C GLY A 819 -0.48 24.29 -10.18
N ILE A 820 -0.05 25.25 -9.37
CA ILE A 820 -0.56 25.50 -8.00
C ILE A 820 -1.13 26.92 -7.92
N GLU A 821 -2.40 27.04 -7.54
CA GLU A 821 -3.05 28.33 -7.30
C GLU A 821 -3.26 28.52 -5.79
N MET A 822 -2.73 29.61 -5.24
CA MET A 822 -2.69 29.88 -3.82
C MET A 822 -3.15 31.30 -3.49
N HIS A 823 -4.22 31.41 -2.71
CA HIS A 823 -4.78 32.70 -2.32
C HIS A 823 -4.61 33.04 -0.83
N SER A 824 -4.38 32.05 0.04
CA SER A 824 -4.17 32.25 1.50
C SER A 824 -3.48 31.04 2.16
N GLY A 825 -3.39 31.00 3.50
CA GLY A 825 -2.76 29.92 4.27
C GLY A 825 -1.23 29.99 4.37
N ASP A 826 -0.64 29.01 5.08
CA ASP A 826 0.81 28.82 5.23
C ASP A 826 1.23 27.44 4.67
N PHE A 827 1.98 27.45 3.56
CA PHE A 827 2.31 26.25 2.81
C PHE A 827 3.83 26.05 2.69
N TYR A 828 4.28 24.90 3.15
CA TYR A 828 5.68 24.47 3.10
C TYR A 828 5.86 23.29 2.17
N PHE A 829 6.80 23.39 1.22
CA PHE A 829 7.15 22.32 0.28
C PHE A 829 8.63 21.97 0.42
N LEU A 830 8.92 20.72 0.75
CA LEU A 830 10.26 20.13 0.69
C LEU A 830 10.28 19.04 -0.38
N PHE A 831 11.08 19.26 -1.43
CA PHE A 831 11.23 18.36 -2.57
C PHE A 831 9.93 18.03 -3.32
N SER A 832 9.11 19.03 -3.63
CA SER A 832 8.01 18.80 -4.60
C SER A 832 8.54 18.82 -6.03
N SER A 833 8.15 17.86 -6.86
CA SER A 833 8.58 17.74 -8.26
C SER A 833 7.38 17.57 -9.19
N PHE A 834 7.22 18.49 -10.12
CA PHE A 834 6.15 18.48 -11.12
C PHE A 834 6.74 18.23 -12.51
N ALA A 835 6.58 17.02 -13.04
CA ALA A 835 7.13 16.61 -14.33
C ALA A 835 6.50 17.33 -15.54
N SER A 836 5.35 17.97 -15.34
CA SER A 836 4.70 18.84 -16.33
C SER A 836 3.88 19.91 -15.61
N PHE A 837 3.92 21.15 -16.08
CA PHE A 837 3.17 22.27 -15.51
C PHE A 837 2.61 23.17 -16.63
N GLY A 838 1.73 24.10 -16.26
CA GLY A 838 1.02 24.95 -17.23
C GLY A 838 1.95 25.81 -18.07
N LEU A 839 1.48 26.26 -19.24
CA LEU A 839 2.25 27.14 -20.12
C LEU A 839 2.55 28.51 -19.48
N ASP A 840 1.69 28.96 -18.55
CA ASP A 840 1.80 30.30 -17.95
C ASP A 840 2.65 30.30 -16.67
N TYR A 841 2.32 29.45 -15.68
CA TYR A 841 2.96 29.44 -14.35
C TYR A 841 2.99 28.04 -13.70
N GLY A 842 4.08 27.74 -12.97
CA GLY A 842 4.17 26.60 -12.05
C GLY A 842 3.39 26.86 -10.75
N ILE A 843 3.50 28.07 -10.20
CA ILE A 843 2.76 28.54 -9.01
C ILE A 843 2.26 29.97 -9.25
N LYS A 844 1.01 30.24 -8.89
CA LYS A 844 0.40 31.56 -8.78
C LYS A 844 0.00 31.76 -7.32
N GLN A 845 0.62 32.73 -6.66
CA GLN A 845 0.32 33.09 -5.28
C GLN A 845 -0.22 34.51 -5.26
N THR A 846 -1.41 34.73 -4.67
CA THR A 846 -1.98 36.07 -4.48
C THR A 846 -2.14 36.45 -3.01
N GLY A 847 -1.84 35.53 -2.09
CA GLY A 847 -1.85 35.74 -0.64
C GLY A 847 -1.28 34.55 0.12
N GLY A 848 -1.22 34.65 1.45
CA GLY A 848 -0.61 33.63 2.32
C GLY A 848 0.92 33.61 2.30
N THR A 849 1.51 32.63 2.98
CA THR A 849 2.96 32.43 3.10
C THR A 849 3.39 31.15 2.40
N LEU A 850 4.40 31.24 1.53
CA LEU A 850 4.95 30.11 0.78
C LEU A 850 6.44 29.93 1.07
N LYS A 851 6.82 28.71 1.46
CA LYS A 851 8.23 28.29 1.55
C LYS A 851 8.45 27.03 0.72
N ALA A 852 9.31 27.12 -0.30
CA ALA A 852 9.59 26.04 -1.24
C ALA A 852 11.10 25.71 -1.30
N VAL A 853 11.44 24.46 -1.03
CA VAL A 853 12.83 23.99 -0.92
C VAL A 853 13.08 22.81 -1.85
N GLY A 854 14.10 22.95 -2.71
CA GLY A 854 14.48 21.92 -3.69
C GLY A 854 13.32 21.55 -4.63
N MET A 855 12.40 22.49 -4.86
CA MET A 855 11.24 22.26 -5.70
C MET A 855 11.65 22.21 -7.18
N ARG A 856 11.06 21.28 -7.93
CA ARG A 856 11.34 21.04 -9.34
C ARG A 856 10.09 21.17 -10.21
N PHE A 857 10.27 21.74 -11.39
CA PHE A 857 9.31 21.73 -12.49
C PHE A 857 10.06 21.20 -13.73
N GLY A 858 9.51 20.21 -14.43
CA GLY A 858 10.12 19.60 -15.62
C GLY A 858 9.42 20.01 -16.92
N GLU A 859 10.19 20.17 -18.01
CA GLU A 859 9.69 20.45 -19.37
C GLU A 859 9.54 19.20 -20.25
N PRO A 860 8.56 19.16 -21.19
CA PRO A 860 8.44 18.10 -22.20
C PRO A 860 9.50 18.13 -23.31
N ILE A 861 10.17 16.99 -23.61
CA ILE A 861 10.96 16.88 -24.87
C ILE A 861 10.05 16.52 -26.05
N ARG A 862 10.38 17.06 -27.23
CA ARG A 862 10.16 16.39 -28.51
C ARG A 862 11.38 15.53 -28.88
N SER A 863 11.34 14.22 -28.60
CA SER A 863 12.33 13.24 -29.09
C SER A 863 11.66 12.30 -30.10
N PRO A 864 12.29 12.00 -31.26
CA PRO A 864 11.76 11.06 -32.26
C PRO A 864 11.85 9.58 -31.83
N ILE A 865 12.52 9.28 -30.72
CA ILE A 865 12.41 8.01 -29.99
C ILE A 865 11.56 8.29 -28.76
N ALA A 866 10.39 7.66 -28.70
CA ALA A 866 9.33 7.96 -27.73
C ALA A 866 9.84 8.07 -26.27
N GLY A 867 9.53 9.20 -25.62
CA GLY A 867 9.45 9.30 -24.15
C GLY A 867 10.61 9.94 -23.39
N GLY A 868 11.69 10.41 -24.04
CA GLY A 868 12.72 11.14 -23.30
C GLY A 868 12.15 12.40 -22.61
N TYR A 869 12.50 12.65 -21.35
CA TYR A 869 12.51 13.98 -20.74
C TYR A 869 13.99 14.31 -20.41
N GLU A 870 14.54 15.43 -20.88
CA GLU A 870 15.82 15.92 -20.37
C GLU A 870 15.49 16.63 -19.06
N SER A 871 16.42 16.67 -18.11
CA SER A 871 16.35 17.61 -17.00
C SER A 871 16.50 19.04 -17.54
N GLY A 872 15.43 19.56 -18.15
CA GLY A 872 15.38 20.88 -18.76
C GLY A 872 14.37 21.76 -18.04
N LEU A 873 14.89 22.86 -17.50
CA LEU A 873 14.29 24.21 -17.42
C LEU A 873 13.03 24.46 -16.53
N TYR A 874 13.22 25.43 -15.64
CA TYR A 874 12.35 26.38 -14.91
C TYR A 874 10.88 26.09 -14.61
N GLY A 875 10.52 26.24 -13.33
CA GLY A 875 9.18 26.67 -12.94
C GLY A 875 9.02 28.17 -13.14
N TYR A 876 7.99 28.58 -13.88
CA TYR A 876 7.60 29.99 -13.95
C TYR A 876 6.80 30.36 -12.70
N PHE A 877 7.40 31.17 -11.84
CA PHE A 877 6.73 31.77 -10.70
C PHE A 877 5.90 32.98 -11.20
N GLY A 878 4.59 32.93 -11.00
CA GLY A 878 3.65 33.90 -11.58
C GLY A 878 3.45 35.20 -10.83
N GLU A 879 2.43 35.96 -11.25
CA GLU A 879 2.04 37.23 -10.63
C GLU A 879 1.66 37.06 -9.16
N GLY A 880 2.03 38.04 -8.31
CA GLY A 880 1.57 38.15 -6.91
C GLY A 880 2.44 37.51 -5.82
N ILE A 881 3.62 36.95 -6.16
CA ILE A 881 4.51 36.27 -5.19
C ILE A 881 5.24 37.29 -4.32
N ASP A 882 4.57 37.80 -3.28
CA ASP A 882 5.17 38.65 -2.26
C ASP A 882 5.53 37.82 -1.01
N GLY A 883 6.78 37.89 -0.57
CA GLY A 883 7.23 37.22 0.67
C GLY A 883 7.50 35.72 0.60
N ALA A 884 7.52 35.10 -0.59
CA ALA A 884 7.90 33.69 -0.72
C ALA A 884 9.41 33.46 -0.50
N GLU A 885 9.72 32.38 0.24
CA GLU A 885 11.09 31.92 0.47
C GLU A 885 11.40 30.72 -0.43
N ILE A 886 12.33 30.88 -1.37
CA ILE A 886 12.72 29.83 -2.32
C ILE A 886 14.19 29.47 -2.13
N ILE A 887 14.46 28.18 -1.88
CA ILE A 887 15.81 27.65 -1.60
C ILE A 887 16.13 26.51 -2.58
N GLY A 888 17.23 26.65 -3.34
CA GLY A 888 17.74 25.58 -4.21
C GLY A 888 16.97 25.38 -5.52
N ALA A 889 16.27 26.43 -6.01
CA ALA A 889 15.58 26.40 -7.31
C ALA A 889 16.52 26.78 -8.48
N ILE A 890 16.29 26.20 -9.67
CA ILE A 890 17.11 26.42 -10.88
C ILE A 890 16.48 27.55 -11.73
N LYS A 891 17.29 28.51 -12.24
CA LYS A 891 16.87 29.82 -12.84
C LYS A 891 17.27 29.99 -14.31
N LYS A 892 16.49 30.76 -15.09
CA LYS A 892 16.73 31.12 -16.51
C LYS A 892 17.96 32.01 -16.75
N LYS A 893 18.69 31.72 -17.83
CA LYS A 893 19.86 32.46 -18.37
C LYS A 893 19.58 33.97 -18.54
N ASN A 894 20.59 34.79 -18.20
CA ASN A 894 20.67 36.26 -18.27
C ASN A 894 19.80 37.06 -17.28
N PRO A 895 20.27 37.20 -16.04
CA PRO A 895 20.26 38.53 -15.43
C PRO A 895 21.57 38.87 -14.73
N SER A 896 21.80 40.16 -14.54
CA SER A 896 22.96 40.72 -13.83
C SER A 896 22.99 40.26 -12.37
N ASP A 897 24.17 40.17 -11.76
CA ASP A 897 24.29 40.01 -10.30
C ASP A 897 23.50 41.12 -9.59
N GLY A 898 22.54 40.73 -8.74
CA GLY A 898 21.65 41.66 -8.02
C GLY A 898 20.26 41.89 -8.65
N GLU A 899 19.95 41.32 -9.82
CA GLU A 899 18.60 41.42 -10.41
C GLU A 899 17.68 40.28 -9.92
N ALA A 900 16.65 40.70 -9.16
CA ALA A 900 15.52 39.91 -8.71
C ALA A 900 14.79 39.22 -9.88
N PHE A 901 14.05 38.14 -9.59
CA PHE A 901 13.02 37.66 -10.51
C PHE A 901 12.14 38.84 -10.94
N ILE A 902 12.14 39.20 -12.23
CA ILE A 902 11.14 40.13 -12.75
C ILE A 902 9.85 39.32 -12.90
N ASN A 903 9.07 39.27 -11.83
CA ASN A 903 7.63 39.09 -11.94
C ASN A 903 7.07 40.28 -12.74
N LYS A 904 6.09 40.06 -13.63
CA LYS A 904 5.33 41.12 -14.32
C LYS A 904 4.79 42.21 -13.37
N ALA A 905 4.72 41.93 -12.06
CA ALA A 905 4.15 42.79 -11.03
C ALA A 905 5.12 43.38 -9.98
N GLY A 906 6.44 43.16 -10.04
CA GLY A 906 7.40 43.82 -9.12
C GLY A 906 7.47 43.27 -7.67
N SER A 907 7.24 41.97 -7.47
CA SER A 907 7.14 41.33 -6.14
C SER A 907 8.51 41.01 -5.47
N LYS A 908 8.56 40.93 -4.13
CA LYS A 908 9.77 40.61 -3.34
C LYS A 908 9.91 39.11 -3.12
N VAL A 909 10.62 38.42 -4.02
CA VAL A 909 11.01 37.00 -3.84
C VAL A 909 12.38 36.93 -3.17
N LYS A 910 12.50 36.26 -2.02
CA LYS A 910 13.81 36.01 -1.38
C LYS A 910 14.38 34.69 -1.89
N ILE A 911 15.26 34.79 -2.87
CA ILE A 911 16.02 33.65 -3.40
C ILE A 911 17.32 33.57 -2.62
N MET A 912 17.44 32.57 -1.77
CA MET A 912 18.67 32.38 -0.98
C MET A 912 19.79 31.84 -1.87
N HIS A 913 19.47 30.88 -2.76
CA HIS A 913 20.39 30.26 -3.71
C HIS A 913 19.65 29.85 -4.99
N SER A 914 20.14 30.25 -6.17
CA SER A 914 19.63 29.77 -7.46
C SER A 914 20.75 29.40 -8.43
N ILE A 915 20.65 28.24 -9.05
CA ILE A 915 21.57 27.76 -10.08
C ILE A 915 21.17 28.38 -11.43
N PRO A 916 21.97 29.26 -12.06
CA PRO A 916 21.62 29.89 -13.35
C PRO A 916 21.92 28.95 -14.51
N HIS A 917 20.89 28.45 -15.22
CA HIS A 917 21.05 27.46 -16.29
C HIS A 917 21.29 28.04 -17.68
N ASP A 918 22.35 27.57 -18.32
CA ASP A 918 22.92 28.19 -19.52
C ASP A 918 22.32 27.75 -20.85
N GLY A 919 21.22 26.99 -20.85
CA GLY A 919 20.38 26.66 -22.03
C GLY A 919 21.16 26.14 -23.25
N PHE A 920 21.06 24.84 -23.51
CA PHE A 920 21.50 24.29 -24.80
C PHE A 920 20.48 24.56 -25.91
#